data_AF-A0A7C9NYW6-F1
#
_entry.id   AF-A0A7C9NYW6-F1
#
_cell.length_a   1.000
_cell.length_b   1.000
_cell.length_c   1.000
_cell.angle_alpha   90.00
_cell.angle_beta   90.00
_cell.angle_gamma   90.00
#
_symmetry.space_group_name_H-M   'P 1'
#
loop_
_entity.id
_entity.type
_entity.pdbx_description
1 polymer ?
#
loop_
_entity_poly.entity_id
_entity_poly.type
_entity_poly.pdbx_seq_one_letter_code
_entity_poly.pdbx_strand_id
1 'polypeptide(L)'
;DAAAQLDDARAQLADGRAQLADGQARFDEGQQQFDEGSEQLDDARTQYEEGRTQYEEGAAQLQAAQEEYNAGVAQYNAAEESYTQGINAYQDAAWELEQNRSQIDQLREAIPGLQAAADAGDEAASAQLAEARAAVEAFDSSEAQINATKAQLDAARAELDQRRSQLQEARTQIEASEQALRESHEQLSDALGTIDQSQGKLDESQGQLDESRSQLSGSADELASAQAAIDEGQAEYDARKAEADEKLADAQAEIDDAQERIDELELPEWIVLDRSSNYGAAAFDADADRIDSIASVFPLIFFLVAALVALTTMTRMVEDDRMLIGTLKALGYSKARIAWKYVAYGLLASVIGCVVGVLVLSQLLPLVIMTAYGIVYFVPQPPFPLPIDPLIAGLSAAFGIGVTLVATAAAAWVVLAERPAALMLPPAPKAGRRILLERVSPVWKRLSFSWKVTLRNMFRYKKRLFMTIVGIAGCTALLLTGLGISDAINDIINKQFGELTKYNLTVTLDEDASQEDVDAVDALLADDSAVEDAAAVLDEPMLASGPDATDVRLNLVVPEDPDGFAGFFTLRNRLSQEALTLGQDGCLVSEKLAQVCGVVAGDSLTLTEQDSAGNPTSATYRVPVTGIVENYIGYDVFMGPDLYEETFGKPAEYSTRFVIASDNASAREGLLDRLQEADAVKTAAFNDETIETYRSMLASVNLIVVVLVVSAALLAFIVLYNLTNINISERSREIATLKVLGFLPRETNAYIFREIFLLAAIGALVGLVLGVGLESFVVLTAEVDGVMFGRQIHLLSFVLAFVLTMVFTWASMLAMKPKIARIDMVESLKSNE
;
A
#
# COMPACT_ATOMS: atom_id res chain seq x y z
N ASP A 1 26.32 -24.45 14.56
CA ASP A 1 26.76 -25.11 15.81
C ASP A 1 27.56 -26.37 15.57
N ALA A 2 26.98 -27.46 15.06
CA ALA A 2 27.73 -28.72 14.78
C ALA A 2 28.96 -28.52 13.86
N ALA A 3 28.83 -27.73 12.79
CA ALA A 3 29.96 -27.39 11.91
C ALA A 3 31.09 -26.62 12.63
N ALA A 4 30.73 -25.73 13.56
CA ALA A 4 31.72 -24.96 14.32
C ALA A 4 32.45 -25.83 15.34
N GLN A 5 31.76 -26.80 15.95
CA GLN A 5 32.38 -27.80 16.83
C GLN A 5 33.34 -28.73 16.06
N LEU A 6 33.02 -29.06 14.82
CA LEU A 6 33.86 -29.86 13.93
C LEU A 6 35.14 -29.14 13.51
N ASP A 7 35.04 -27.83 13.22
CA ASP A 7 36.19 -27.00 12.91
C ASP A 7 37.10 -26.79 14.13
N ASP A 8 36.52 -26.63 15.33
CA ASP A 8 37.28 -26.53 16.59
C ASP A 8 38.02 -27.86 16.90
N ALA A 9 37.36 -29.00 16.73
CA ALA A 9 37.98 -30.32 16.90
C ALA A 9 39.10 -30.58 15.87
N ARG A 10 38.93 -30.11 14.62
CA ARG A 10 40.00 -30.16 13.59
C ARG A 10 41.20 -29.28 13.94
N ALA A 11 40.97 -28.12 14.53
CA ALA A 11 42.04 -27.24 15.00
C ALA A 11 42.81 -27.89 16.18
N GLN A 12 42.11 -28.50 17.13
CA GLN A 12 42.73 -29.24 18.23
C GLN A 12 43.55 -30.45 17.77
N LEU A 13 43.07 -31.20 16.76
CA LEU A 13 43.82 -32.30 16.17
C LEU A 13 45.10 -31.82 15.46
N ALA A 14 45.04 -30.67 14.79
CA ALA A 14 46.21 -30.07 14.14
C ALA A 14 47.27 -29.63 15.17
N ASP A 15 46.82 -29.05 16.29
CA ASP A 15 47.70 -28.64 17.40
C ASP A 15 48.35 -29.86 18.06
N GLY A 16 47.57 -30.90 18.40
CA GLY A 16 48.10 -32.15 18.95
C GLY A 16 49.12 -32.85 18.04
N ARG A 17 48.94 -32.76 16.70
CA ARG A 17 49.94 -33.30 15.74
C ARG A 17 51.24 -32.50 15.75
N ALA A 18 51.16 -31.18 15.90
CA ALA A 18 52.34 -30.33 15.99
C ALA A 18 53.11 -30.58 17.29
N GLN A 19 52.41 -30.72 18.41
CA GLN A 19 53.02 -31.04 19.71
C GLN A 19 53.67 -32.42 19.74
N LEU A 20 53.05 -33.43 19.13
CA LEU A 20 53.66 -34.77 18.99
C LEU A 20 54.95 -34.71 18.16
N ALA A 21 54.95 -33.96 17.05
CA ALA A 21 56.14 -33.81 16.21
C ALA A 21 57.29 -33.08 16.93
N ASP A 22 56.98 -32.04 17.72
CA ASP A 22 57.96 -31.34 18.55
C ASP A 22 58.53 -32.24 19.65
N GLY A 23 57.66 -33.00 20.34
CA GLY A 23 58.08 -33.98 21.34
C GLY A 23 58.95 -35.11 20.77
N GLN A 24 58.67 -35.54 19.54
CA GLN A 24 59.46 -36.57 18.84
C GLN A 24 60.86 -36.03 18.50
N ALA A 25 60.95 -34.80 17.98
CA ALA A 25 62.23 -34.18 17.66
C ALA A 25 63.12 -34.00 18.90
N ARG A 26 62.54 -33.59 20.04
CA ARG A 26 63.28 -33.46 21.31
C ARG A 26 63.74 -34.81 21.86
N PHE A 27 62.93 -35.85 21.70
CA PHE A 27 63.30 -37.20 22.09
C PHE A 27 64.49 -37.71 21.26
N ASP A 28 64.45 -37.52 19.94
CA ASP A 28 65.54 -37.92 19.04
C ASP A 28 66.84 -37.16 19.35
N GLU A 29 66.75 -35.86 19.66
CA GLU A 29 67.90 -35.04 20.08
C GLU A 29 68.47 -35.50 21.43
N GLY A 30 67.62 -35.75 22.42
CA GLY A 30 68.04 -36.28 23.73
C GLY A 30 68.67 -37.67 23.64
N GLN A 31 68.19 -38.50 22.71
CA GLN A 31 68.76 -39.83 22.47
C GLN A 31 70.15 -39.75 21.85
N GLN A 32 70.35 -38.86 20.87
CA GLN A 32 71.67 -38.62 20.30
C GLN A 32 72.67 -38.14 21.35
N GLN A 33 72.29 -37.19 22.20
CA GLN A 33 73.16 -36.67 23.27
C GLN A 33 73.50 -37.74 24.31
N PHE A 34 72.56 -38.62 24.64
CA PHE A 34 72.79 -39.76 25.53
C PHE A 34 73.79 -40.76 24.93
N ASP A 35 73.63 -41.11 23.65
CA ASP A 35 74.53 -42.04 22.96
C ASP A 35 75.97 -41.47 22.88
N GLU A 36 76.10 -40.17 22.53
CA GLU A 36 77.39 -39.46 22.53
C GLU A 36 78.04 -39.39 23.92
N GLY A 37 77.23 -39.15 24.97
CA GLY A 37 77.70 -39.15 26.36
C GLY A 37 78.16 -40.53 26.84
N SER A 38 77.51 -41.60 26.37
CA SER A 38 77.86 -42.99 26.71
C SER A 38 79.18 -43.39 26.08
N GLU A 39 79.40 -43.04 24.81
CA GLU A 39 80.65 -43.31 24.10
C GLU A 39 81.82 -42.58 24.78
N GLN A 40 81.65 -41.31 25.16
CA GLN A 40 82.66 -40.54 25.90
C GLN A 40 82.99 -41.12 27.27
N LEU A 41 82.01 -41.73 27.97
CA LEU A 41 82.23 -42.38 29.25
C LEU A 41 83.03 -43.68 29.10
N ASP A 42 82.72 -44.49 28.10
CA ASP A 42 83.42 -45.75 27.82
C ASP A 42 84.87 -45.50 27.38
N ASP A 43 85.10 -44.48 26.55
CA ASP A 43 86.45 -44.05 26.17
C ASP A 43 87.25 -43.57 27.38
N ALA A 44 86.66 -42.73 28.24
CA ALA A 44 87.32 -42.23 29.44
C ALA A 44 87.64 -43.34 30.46
N ARG A 45 86.76 -44.36 30.58
CA ARG A 45 87.02 -45.55 31.40
C ARG A 45 88.17 -46.38 30.85
N THR A 46 88.23 -46.56 29.54
CA THR A 46 89.33 -47.27 28.87
C THR A 46 90.66 -46.57 29.14
N GLN A 47 90.72 -45.25 29.00
CA GLN A 47 91.92 -44.44 29.29
C GLN A 47 92.33 -44.52 30.77
N TYR A 48 91.37 -44.55 31.69
CA TYR A 48 91.64 -44.74 33.12
C TYR A 48 92.26 -46.12 33.40
N GLU A 49 91.74 -47.19 32.81
CA GLU A 49 92.27 -48.55 32.98
C GLU A 49 93.68 -48.70 32.39
N GLU A 50 93.94 -48.09 31.23
CA GLU A 50 95.26 -48.02 30.61
C GLU A 50 96.25 -47.23 31.50
N GLY A 51 95.87 -46.05 31.97
CA GLY A 51 96.67 -45.23 32.87
C GLY A 51 96.97 -45.92 34.21
N ARG A 52 96.00 -46.66 34.76
CA ARG A 52 96.18 -47.44 35.99
C ARG A 52 97.22 -48.54 35.80
N THR A 53 97.13 -49.25 34.67
CA THR A 53 98.07 -50.33 34.34
C THR A 53 99.50 -49.78 34.20
N GLN A 54 99.66 -48.65 33.52
CA GLN A 54 100.98 -47.99 33.38
C GLN A 54 101.54 -47.50 34.73
N TYR A 55 100.70 -46.99 35.62
CA TYR A 55 101.11 -46.59 36.97
C TYR A 55 101.57 -47.80 37.81
N GLU A 56 100.83 -48.91 37.77
CA GLU A 56 101.20 -50.16 38.46
C GLU A 56 102.52 -50.74 37.92
N GLU A 57 102.69 -50.74 36.61
CA GLU A 57 103.94 -51.17 35.95
C GLU A 57 105.12 -50.28 36.31
N GLY A 58 104.94 -48.95 36.28
CA GLY A 58 105.97 -47.98 36.66
C GLY A 58 106.39 -48.11 38.13
N ALA A 59 105.44 -48.37 39.03
CA ALA A 59 105.72 -48.58 40.44
C ALA A 59 106.53 -49.86 40.68
N ALA A 60 106.18 -50.93 39.96
CA ALA A 60 106.92 -52.20 40.01
C ALA A 60 108.35 -52.07 39.45
N GLN A 61 108.53 -51.32 38.36
CA GLN A 61 109.85 -51.05 37.78
C GLN A 61 110.75 -50.24 38.74
N LEU A 62 110.20 -49.21 39.39
CA LEU A 62 110.92 -48.43 40.39
C LEU A 62 111.35 -49.31 41.57
N GLN A 63 110.47 -50.18 42.06
CA GLN A 63 110.79 -51.11 43.14
C GLN A 63 111.92 -52.07 42.73
N ALA A 64 111.85 -52.67 41.53
CA ALA A 64 112.87 -53.57 41.03
C ALA A 64 114.24 -52.87 40.89
N ALA A 65 114.26 -51.66 40.33
CA ALA A 65 115.48 -50.86 40.21
C ALA A 65 116.09 -50.53 41.58
N GLN A 66 115.26 -50.25 42.58
CA GLN A 66 115.70 -49.98 43.96
C GLN A 66 116.29 -51.22 44.64
N GLU A 67 115.68 -52.39 44.42
CA GLU A 67 116.18 -53.67 44.92
C GLU A 67 117.54 -54.04 44.29
N GLU A 68 117.69 -53.85 42.98
CA GLU A 68 118.94 -54.09 42.26
C GLU A 68 120.07 -53.16 42.73
N TYR A 69 119.79 -51.87 42.91
CA TYR A 69 120.73 -50.91 43.48
C TYR A 69 121.18 -51.34 44.89
N ASN A 70 120.24 -51.72 45.76
CA ASN A 70 120.54 -52.16 47.12
C ASN A 70 121.39 -53.45 47.15
N ALA A 71 121.10 -54.41 46.27
CA ALA A 71 121.91 -55.61 46.11
C ALA A 71 123.32 -55.30 45.59
N GLY A 72 123.45 -54.36 44.65
CA GLY A 72 124.73 -53.86 44.15
C GLY A 72 125.58 -53.21 45.24
N VAL A 73 124.97 -52.40 46.13
CA VAL A 73 125.66 -51.79 47.29
C VAL A 73 126.24 -52.87 48.20
N ALA A 74 125.46 -53.91 48.51
CA ALA A 74 125.91 -54.99 49.39
C ALA A 74 127.10 -55.77 48.79
N GLN A 75 127.07 -56.05 47.48
CA GLN A 75 128.16 -56.72 46.78
C GLN A 75 129.44 -55.87 46.71
N TYR A 76 129.31 -54.56 46.44
CA TYR A 76 130.45 -53.63 46.45
C TYR A 76 131.12 -53.59 47.83
N ASN A 77 130.34 -53.48 48.91
CA ASN A 77 130.88 -53.43 50.27
C ASN A 77 131.62 -54.73 50.65
N ALA A 78 131.09 -55.90 50.28
CA ALA A 78 131.73 -57.19 50.53
C ALA A 78 133.06 -57.34 49.76
N ALA A 79 133.11 -56.89 48.51
CA ALA A 79 134.33 -56.88 47.70
C ALA A 79 135.39 -55.92 48.27
N GLU A 80 134.96 -54.74 48.76
CA GLU A 80 135.82 -53.75 49.42
C GLU A 80 136.47 -54.33 50.69
N GLU A 81 135.69 -55.02 51.51
CA GLU A 81 136.18 -55.67 52.73
C GLU A 81 137.18 -56.79 52.42
N SER A 82 136.88 -57.66 51.45
CA SER A 82 137.76 -58.76 51.05
C SER A 82 139.09 -58.25 50.47
N TYR A 83 139.04 -57.22 49.62
CA TYR A 83 140.24 -56.56 49.09
C TYR A 83 141.10 -55.94 50.19
N THR A 84 140.47 -55.29 51.19
CA THR A 84 141.17 -54.70 52.33
C THR A 84 141.85 -55.76 53.21
N GLN A 85 141.18 -56.88 53.48
CA GLN A 85 141.77 -58.01 54.21
C GLN A 85 142.95 -58.64 53.44
N GLY A 86 142.81 -58.79 52.12
CA GLY A 86 143.86 -59.30 51.24
C GLY A 86 145.12 -58.42 51.26
N ILE A 87 144.97 -57.08 51.31
CA ILE A 87 146.11 -56.15 51.38
C ILE A 87 146.93 -56.38 52.63
N ASN A 88 146.26 -56.47 53.77
CA ASN A 88 146.93 -56.65 55.06
C ASN A 88 147.69 -58.00 55.09
N ALA A 89 147.04 -59.08 54.65
CA ALA A 89 147.66 -60.41 54.59
C ALA A 89 148.88 -60.45 53.65
N TYR A 90 148.81 -59.79 52.49
CA TYR A 90 149.94 -59.67 51.57
C TYR A 90 151.11 -58.88 52.18
N GLN A 91 150.83 -57.77 52.87
CA GLN A 91 151.85 -56.94 53.51
C GLN A 91 152.57 -57.68 54.64
N ASP A 92 151.82 -58.37 55.50
CA ASP A 92 152.37 -59.16 56.60
C ASP A 92 153.25 -60.31 56.08
N ALA A 93 152.76 -61.06 55.10
CA ALA A 93 153.50 -62.18 54.51
C ALA A 93 154.77 -61.72 53.76
N ALA A 94 154.71 -60.60 53.02
CA ALA A 94 155.86 -60.07 52.30
C ALA A 94 156.96 -59.61 53.25
N TRP A 95 156.59 -59.09 54.41
CA TRP A 95 157.53 -58.68 55.44
C TRP A 95 158.25 -59.87 56.10
N GLU A 96 157.53 -60.95 56.45
CA GLU A 96 158.14 -62.18 56.96
C GLU A 96 159.06 -62.86 55.94
N LEU A 97 158.69 -62.84 54.66
CA LEU A 97 159.52 -63.39 53.60
C LEU A 97 160.85 -62.63 53.48
N GLU A 98 160.83 -61.30 53.51
CA GLU A 98 162.04 -60.50 53.41
C GLU A 98 163.00 -60.72 54.60
N GLN A 99 162.46 -60.92 55.81
CA GLN A 99 163.25 -61.23 57.02
C GLN A 99 164.06 -62.53 56.88
N ASN A 100 163.45 -63.56 56.31
CA ASN A 100 164.07 -64.89 56.21
C ASN A 100 165.02 -65.01 55.01
N ARG A 101 164.90 -64.12 54.01
CA ARG A 101 165.62 -64.22 52.73
C ARG A 101 167.14 -64.31 52.85
N SER A 102 167.75 -63.44 53.65
CA SER A 102 169.20 -63.40 53.88
C SER A 102 169.72 -64.70 54.49
N GLN A 103 168.99 -65.25 55.47
CA GLN A 103 169.36 -66.48 56.15
C GLN A 103 169.22 -67.69 55.22
N ILE A 104 168.20 -67.69 54.37
CA ILE A 104 167.96 -68.72 53.36
C ILE A 104 168.98 -68.68 52.23
N ASP A 105 169.36 -67.50 51.74
CA ASP A 105 170.38 -67.37 50.70
C ASP A 105 171.75 -67.86 51.19
N GLN A 106 172.12 -67.59 52.45
CA GLN A 106 173.31 -68.16 53.08
C GLN A 106 173.25 -69.69 53.18
N LEU A 107 172.09 -70.23 53.53
CA LEU A 107 171.87 -71.68 53.56
C LEU A 107 171.96 -72.28 52.15
N ARG A 108 171.43 -71.63 51.11
CA ARG A 108 171.58 -72.06 49.71
C ARG A 108 173.02 -72.16 49.26
N GLU A 109 173.85 -71.20 49.64
CA GLU A 109 175.27 -71.18 49.27
C GLU A 109 176.08 -72.25 50.03
N ALA A 110 175.67 -72.56 51.28
CA ALA A 110 176.29 -73.61 52.07
C ALA A 110 175.90 -75.03 51.61
N ILE A 111 174.71 -75.21 51.01
CA ILE A 111 174.16 -76.51 50.60
C ILE A 111 175.15 -77.36 49.78
N PRO A 112 175.81 -76.90 48.71
CA PRO A 112 176.71 -77.74 47.92
C PRO A 112 177.90 -78.28 48.73
N GLY A 113 178.46 -77.45 49.62
CA GLY A 113 179.56 -77.84 50.50
C GLY A 113 179.12 -78.84 51.56
N LEU A 114 177.95 -78.60 52.17
CA LEU A 114 177.31 -79.54 53.08
C LEU A 114 176.97 -80.87 52.38
N GLN A 115 176.60 -80.83 51.10
CA GLN A 115 176.22 -82.00 50.32
C GLN A 115 177.41 -82.87 49.94
N ALA A 116 178.52 -82.24 49.51
CA ALA A 116 179.77 -82.92 49.27
C ALA A 116 180.33 -83.58 50.55
N ALA A 117 180.20 -82.89 51.69
CA ALA A 117 180.56 -83.45 52.99
C ALA A 117 179.63 -84.61 53.40
N ALA A 118 178.33 -84.49 53.15
CA ALA A 118 177.34 -85.51 53.48
C ALA A 118 177.53 -86.80 52.67
N ASP A 119 177.70 -86.72 51.34
CA ASP A 119 177.94 -87.89 50.48
C ASP A 119 179.26 -88.61 50.83
N ALA A 120 180.24 -87.86 51.37
CA ALA A 120 181.52 -88.38 51.83
C ALA A 120 181.43 -89.12 53.19
N GLY A 121 180.23 -89.23 53.77
CA GLY A 121 179.98 -90.06 54.96
C GLY A 121 179.94 -89.28 56.27
N ASP A 122 179.76 -87.96 56.22
CA ASP A 122 179.54 -87.15 57.42
C ASP A 122 178.04 -87.05 57.75
N GLU A 123 177.63 -87.77 58.80
CA GLU A 123 176.23 -87.80 59.26
C GLU A 123 175.71 -86.42 59.69
N ALA A 124 176.55 -85.53 60.23
CA ALA A 124 176.14 -84.20 60.70
C ALA A 124 175.84 -83.24 59.53
N ALA A 125 176.64 -83.30 58.47
CA ALA A 125 176.41 -82.51 57.26
C ALA A 125 175.14 -82.96 56.52
N SER A 126 174.80 -84.26 56.56
CA SER A 126 173.55 -84.77 55.98
C SER A 126 172.30 -84.20 56.66
N ALA A 127 172.35 -84.06 57.99
CA ALA A 127 171.28 -83.45 58.77
C ALA A 127 171.14 -81.95 58.49
N GLN A 128 172.27 -81.21 58.47
CA GLN A 128 172.28 -79.78 58.15
C GLN A 128 171.86 -79.49 56.70
N LEU A 129 172.22 -80.36 55.76
CA LEU A 129 171.78 -80.26 54.36
C LEU A 129 170.27 -80.47 54.24
N ALA A 130 169.73 -81.49 54.92
CA ALA A 130 168.30 -81.77 54.92
C ALA A 130 167.52 -80.59 55.52
N GLU A 131 168.00 -80.02 56.62
CA GLU A 131 167.41 -78.83 57.26
C GLU A 131 167.52 -77.58 56.36
N ALA A 132 168.67 -77.33 55.74
CA ALA A 132 168.88 -76.21 54.83
C ALA A 132 168.01 -76.31 53.57
N ARG A 133 167.91 -77.50 52.96
CA ARG A 133 167.04 -77.73 51.79
C ARG A 133 165.57 -77.57 52.15
N ALA A 134 165.14 -78.12 53.28
CA ALA A 134 163.78 -77.96 53.76
C ALA A 134 163.44 -76.48 54.00
N ALA A 135 164.36 -75.71 54.59
CA ALA A 135 164.19 -74.28 54.82
C ALA A 135 164.10 -73.47 53.50
N VAL A 136 164.92 -73.82 52.51
CA VAL A 136 164.93 -73.20 51.18
C VAL A 136 163.64 -73.51 50.40
N GLU A 137 163.23 -74.78 50.41
CA GLU A 137 162.03 -75.23 49.71
C GLU A 137 160.76 -74.61 50.33
N ALA A 138 160.74 -74.47 51.67
CA ALA A 138 159.71 -73.73 52.38
C ALA A 138 159.68 -72.23 51.98
N PHE A 139 160.85 -71.60 51.80
CA PHE A 139 160.96 -70.21 51.35
C PHE A 139 160.47 -70.00 49.92
N ASP A 140 160.90 -70.84 48.97
CA ASP A 140 160.43 -70.80 47.58
C ASP A 140 158.92 -71.01 47.49
N SER A 141 158.41 -71.93 48.30
CA SER A 141 156.97 -72.15 48.44
C SER A 141 156.27 -70.88 48.94
N SER A 142 156.80 -70.20 49.96
CA SER A 142 156.24 -68.93 50.44
C SER A 142 156.38 -67.79 49.42
N GLU A 143 157.47 -67.71 48.66
CA GLU A 143 157.68 -66.67 47.64
C GLU A 143 156.72 -66.85 46.46
N ALA A 144 156.49 -68.09 46.02
CA ALA A 144 155.48 -68.43 45.04
C ALA A 144 154.07 -68.10 45.54
N GLN A 145 153.79 -68.37 46.82
CA GLN A 145 152.50 -68.10 47.45
C GLN A 145 152.19 -66.59 47.52
N ILE A 146 153.17 -65.75 47.86
CA ILE A 146 152.99 -64.29 47.91
C ILE A 146 152.76 -63.69 46.53
N ASN A 147 153.47 -64.15 45.50
CA ASN A 147 153.25 -63.69 44.13
C ASN A 147 151.86 -64.10 43.62
N ALA A 148 151.36 -65.27 44.01
CA ALA A 148 149.98 -65.67 43.77
C ALA A 148 148.98 -64.75 44.49
N THR A 149 149.23 -64.41 45.76
CA THR A 149 148.40 -63.47 46.53
C THR A 149 148.36 -62.08 45.89
N LYS A 150 149.49 -61.58 45.37
CA LYS A 150 149.55 -60.27 44.67
C LYS A 150 148.69 -60.24 43.42
N ALA A 151 148.77 -61.30 42.59
CA ALA A 151 147.96 -61.42 41.39
C ALA A 151 146.46 -61.49 41.71
N GLN A 152 146.09 -62.18 42.79
CA GLN A 152 144.70 -62.19 43.29
C GLN A 152 144.23 -60.80 43.73
N LEU A 153 145.13 -60.00 44.30
CA LEU A 153 144.81 -58.67 44.80
C LEU A 153 144.57 -57.65 43.67
N ASP A 154 145.40 -57.68 42.63
CA ASP A 154 145.20 -56.84 41.44
C ASP A 154 143.88 -57.20 40.72
N ALA A 155 143.50 -58.48 40.69
CA ALA A 155 142.21 -58.93 40.17
C ALA A 155 141.03 -58.41 41.02
N ALA A 156 141.13 -58.50 42.35
CA ALA A 156 140.12 -58.00 43.27
C ALA A 156 139.93 -56.46 43.17
N ARG A 157 141.00 -55.71 42.90
CA ARG A 157 140.91 -54.25 42.66
C ARG A 157 140.13 -53.92 41.39
N ALA A 158 140.39 -54.63 40.29
CA ALA A 158 139.67 -54.43 39.04
C ALA A 158 138.17 -54.76 39.17
N GLU A 159 137.84 -55.78 39.97
CA GLU A 159 136.45 -56.12 40.29
C GLU A 159 135.74 -54.98 41.04
N LEU A 160 136.38 -54.36 42.04
CA LEU A 160 135.84 -53.23 42.79
C LEU A 160 135.47 -52.02 41.91
N ASP A 161 136.36 -51.64 41.00
CA ASP A 161 136.12 -50.52 40.08
C ASP A 161 134.95 -50.82 39.12
N GLN A 162 134.82 -52.06 38.65
CA GLN A 162 133.67 -52.49 37.84
C GLN A 162 132.36 -52.40 38.63
N ARG A 163 132.33 -52.86 39.88
CA ARG A 163 131.13 -52.80 40.74
C ARG A 163 130.69 -51.36 41.03
N ARG A 164 131.65 -50.43 41.18
CA ARG A 164 131.35 -49.00 41.36
C ARG A 164 130.62 -48.39 40.15
N SER A 165 131.04 -48.75 38.93
CA SER A 165 130.38 -48.27 37.70
C SER A 165 128.94 -48.78 37.59
N GLN A 166 128.70 -50.06 37.91
CA GLN A 166 127.36 -50.67 37.89
C GLN A 166 126.40 -49.98 38.87
N LEU A 167 126.89 -49.60 40.05
CA LEU A 167 126.11 -48.85 41.04
C LEU A 167 125.65 -47.47 40.55
N GLN A 168 126.49 -46.79 39.76
CA GLN A 168 126.15 -45.48 39.21
C GLN A 168 125.05 -45.58 38.13
N GLU A 169 125.11 -46.60 37.27
CA GLU A 169 124.09 -46.87 36.25
C GLU A 169 122.73 -47.23 36.90
N ALA A 170 122.74 -48.10 37.91
CA ALA A 170 121.52 -48.47 38.65
C ALA A 170 120.85 -47.24 39.30
N ARG A 171 121.62 -46.24 39.74
CA ARG A 171 121.08 -45.00 40.33
C ARG A 171 120.35 -44.13 39.29
N THR A 172 120.88 -44.02 38.08
CA THR A 172 120.23 -43.27 36.99
C THR A 172 118.92 -43.94 36.55
N GLN A 173 118.87 -45.28 36.60
CA GLN A 173 117.65 -46.04 36.29
C GLN A 173 116.51 -45.75 37.27
N ILE A 174 116.81 -45.58 38.56
CA ILE A 174 115.84 -45.22 39.60
C ILE A 174 115.24 -43.82 39.31
N GLU A 175 116.09 -42.83 39.02
CA GLU A 175 115.63 -41.45 38.73
C GLU A 175 114.72 -41.38 37.50
N ALA A 176 115.02 -42.13 36.45
CA ALA A 176 114.17 -42.24 35.27
C ALA A 176 112.81 -42.90 35.58
N SER A 177 112.81 -43.94 36.42
CA SER A 177 111.59 -44.66 36.83
C SER A 177 110.69 -43.80 37.72
N GLU A 178 111.25 -42.95 38.59
CA GLU A 178 110.47 -41.99 39.40
C GLU A 178 109.76 -40.93 38.54
N GLN A 179 110.39 -40.46 37.47
CA GLN A 179 109.78 -39.47 36.57
C GLN A 179 108.60 -40.08 35.79
N ALA A 180 108.77 -41.28 35.22
CA ALA A 180 107.71 -41.98 34.50
C ALA A 180 106.49 -42.26 35.39
N LEU A 181 106.72 -42.60 36.67
CA LEU A 181 105.64 -42.84 37.62
C LEU A 181 104.80 -41.58 37.92
N ARG A 182 105.42 -40.39 37.95
CA ARG A 182 104.68 -39.13 38.13
C ARG A 182 103.81 -38.79 36.93
N GLU A 183 104.34 -38.96 35.73
CA GLU A 183 103.60 -38.68 34.48
C GLU A 183 102.36 -39.59 34.35
N SER A 184 102.50 -40.89 34.68
CA SER A 184 101.35 -41.82 34.71
C SER A 184 100.31 -41.47 35.79
N HIS A 185 100.71 -40.88 36.91
CA HIS A 185 99.79 -40.46 37.97
C HIS A 185 98.93 -39.25 37.55
N GLU A 186 99.51 -38.28 36.85
CA GLU A 186 98.77 -37.12 36.33
C GLU A 186 97.73 -37.55 35.29
N GLN A 187 98.10 -38.46 34.37
CA GLN A 187 97.17 -39.02 33.38
C GLN A 187 95.97 -39.74 34.02
N LEU A 188 96.20 -40.48 35.12
CA LEU A 188 95.14 -41.15 35.86
C LEU A 188 94.15 -40.15 36.49
N SER A 189 94.65 -39.02 37.01
CA SER A 189 93.84 -37.97 37.61
C SER A 189 92.96 -37.26 36.58
N ASP A 190 93.49 -37.00 35.38
CA ASP A 190 92.74 -36.35 34.30
C ASP A 190 91.64 -37.28 33.73
N ALA A 191 91.93 -38.57 33.62
CA ALA A 191 90.93 -39.57 33.20
C ALA A 191 89.77 -39.66 34.21
N LEU A 192 90.04 -39.61 35.52
CA LEU A 192 89.00 -39.56 36.55
C LEU A 192 88.12 -38.31 36.44
N GLY A 193 88.72 -37.14 36.21
CA GLY A 193 87.97 -35.90 36.03
C GLY A 193 87.06 -35.94 34.78
N THR A 194 87.47 -36.64 33.74
CA THR A 194 86.68 -36.83 32.51
C THR A 194 85.51 -37.78 32.74
N ILE A 195 85.71 -38.87 33.51
CA ILE A 195 84.64 -39.80 33.90
C ILE A 195 83.52 -39.08 34.66
N ASP A 196 83.85 -38.25 35.65
CA ASP A 196 82.86 -37.51 36.45
C ASP A 196 82.04 -36.55 35.58
N GLN A 197 82.68 -35.86 34.61
CA GLN A 197 81.98 -34.97 33.68
C GLN A 197 81.06 -35.73 32.72
N SER A 198 81.51 -36.84 32.16
CA SER A 198 80.70 -37.67 31.25
C SER A 198 79.51 -38.31 31.97
N GLN A 199 79.67 -38.72 33.24
CA GLN A 199 78.56 -39.19 34.07
C GLN A 199 77.51 -38.10 34.34
N GLY A 200 77.95 -36.87 34.66
CA GLY A 200 77.04 -35.74 34.85
C GLY A 200 76.21 -35.41 33.60
N LYS A 201 76.80 -35.49 32.41
CA LYS A 201 76.10 -35.28 31.13
C LYS A 201 75.09 -36.41 30.81
N LEU A 202 75.42 -37.65 31.15
CA LEU A 202 74.51 -38.79 30.97
C LEU A 202 73.28 -38.67 31.87
N ASP A 203 73.45 -38.27 33.13
CA ASP A 203 72.34 -38.07 34.06
C ASP A 203 71.40 -36.94 33.59
N GLU A 204 71.96 -35.85 33.04
CA GLU A 204 71.19 -34.76 32.46
C GLU A 204 70.42 -35.19 31.19
N SER A 205 71.07 -35.93 30.29
CA SER A 205 70.46 -36.46 29.06
C SER A 205 69.37 -37.49 29.35
N GLN A 206 69.56 -38.34 30.37
CA GLN A 206 68.55 -39.28 30.87
C GLN A 206 67.30 -38.54 31.40
N GLY A 207 67.49 -37.44 32.13
CA GLY A 207 66.40 -36.59 32.59
C GLY A 207 65.58 -35.98 31.46
N GLN A 208 66.25 -35.52 30.39
CA GLN A 208 65.59 -34.97 29.19
C GLN A 208 64.80 -36.04 28.41
N LEU A 209 65.32 -37.27 28.34
CA LEU A 209 64.65 -38.40 27.70
C LEU A 209 63.37 -38.82 28.45
N ASP A 210 63.41 -38.85 29.78
CA ASP A 210 62.25 -39.18 30.61
C ASP A 210 61.16 -38.10 30.53
N GLU A 211 61.55 -36.82 30.50
CA GLU A 211 60.62 -35.70 30.29
C GLU A 211 59.98 -35.74 28.89
N SER A 212 60.78 -35.97 27.85
CA SER A 212 60.30 -36.07 26.47
C SER A 212 59.36 -37.27 26.27
N ARG A 213 59.65 -38.41 26.91
CA ARG A 213 58.78 -39.60 26.88
C ARG A 213 57.43 -39.35 27.57
N SER A 214 57.43 -38.58 28.66
CA SER A 214 56.20 -38.16 29.34
C SER A 214 55.35 -37.23 28.46
N GLN A 215 55.98 -36.26 27.79
CA GLN A 215 55.31 -35.34 26.85
C GLN A 215 54.75 -36.07 25.61
N LEU A 216 55.47 -37.04 25.06
CA LEU A 216 55.01 -37.87 23.94
C LEU A 216 53.78 -38.71 24.31
N SER A 217 53.73 -39.28 25.52
CA SER A 217 52.56 -40.02 26.00
C SER A 217 51.34 -39.12 26.14
N GLY A 218 51.50 -37.93 26.74
CA GLY A 218 50.40 -36.96 26.90
C GLY A 218 49.87 -36.46 25.54
N SER A 219 50.76 -36.16 24.61
CA SER A 219 50.39 -35.70 23.25
C SER A 219 49.68 -36.79 22.44
N ALA A 220 50.02 -38.07 22.65
CA ALA A 220 49.35 -39.20 22.00
C ALA A 220 47.91 -39.41 22.52
N ASP A 221 47.70 -39.24 23.83
CA ASP A 221 46.37 -39.33 24.44
C ASP A 221 45.45 -38.17 24.00
N GLU A 222 46.00 -36.95 23.88
CA GLU A 222 45.27 -35.79 23.35
C GLU A 222 44.87 -35.97 21.88
N LEU A 223 45.74 -36.55 21.05
CA LEU A 223 45.43 -36.88 19.66
C LEU A 223 44.31 -37.92 19.52
N ALA A 224 44.32 -38.95 20.36
CA ALA A 224 43.26 -39.96 20.36
C ALA A 224 41.90 -39.36 20.77
N SER A 225 41.90 -38.48 21.77
CA SER A 225 40.70 -37.75 22.22
C SER A 225 40.17 -36.81 21.15
N ALA A 226 41.04 -36.01 20.52
CA ALA A 226 40.66 -35.08 19.46
C ALA A 226 40.13 -35.81 18.21
N GLN A 227 40.69 -36.97 17.86
CA GLN A 227 40.18 -37.78 16.74
C GLN A 227 38.79 -38.37 17.03
N ALA A 228 38.55 -38.85 18.26
CA ALA A 228 37.24 -39.33 18.67
C ALA A 228 36.18 -38.21 18.65
N ALA A 229 36.55 -36.99 19.06
CA ALA A 229 35.67 -35.82 19.01
C ALA A 229 35.34 -35.39 17.57
N ILE A 230 36.26 -35.53 16.62
CA ILE A 230 35.99 -35.29 15.19
C ILE A 230 34.99 -36.32 14.65
N ASP A 231 35.17 -37.60 14.98
CA ASP A 231 34.29 -38.67 14.47
C ASP A 231 32.86 -38.54 15.03
N GLU A 232 32.72 -38.19 16.31
CA GLU A 232 31.43 -37.90 16.94
C GLU A 232 30.79 -36.62 16.37
N GLY A 233 31.56 -35.54 16.23
CA GLY A 233 31.09 -34.29 15.64
C GLY A 233 30.68 -34.40 14.17
N GLN A 234 31.35 -35.26 13.40
CA GLN A 234 31.00 -35.55 12.01
C GLN A 234 29.69 -36.34 11.91
N ALA A 235 29.49 -37.34 12.78
CA ALA A 235 28.23 -38.07 12.84
C ALA A 235 27.05 -37.16 13.24
N GLU A 236 27.25 -36.25 14.21
CA GLU A 236 26.23 -35.28 14.60
C GLU A 236 25.94 -34.25 13.49
N TYR A 237 26.97 -33.77 12.80
CA TYR A 237 26.81 -32.86 11.66
C TYR A 237 26.02 -33.51 10.53
N ASP A 238 26.35 -34.76 10.14
CA ASP A 238 25.67 -35.46 9.06
C ASP A 238 24.20 -35.76 9.42
N ALA A 239 23.91 -36.11 10.69
CA ALA A 239 22.55 -36.30 11.17
C ALA A 239 21.72 -34.99 11.15
N ARG A 240 22.28 -33.88 11.66
CA ARG A 240 21.59 -32.58 11.65
C ARG A 240 21.44 -32.02 10.24
N LYS A 241 22.39 -32.30 9.35
CA LYS A 241 22.28 -31.92 7.94
C LYS A 241 21.15 -32.68 7.25
N ALA A 242 21.04 -33.99 7.47
CA ALA A 242 19.92 -34.77 6.93
C ALA A 242 18.56 -34.26 7.44
N GLU A 243 18.44 -33.96 8.73
CA GLU A 243 17.23 -33.37 9.31
C GLU A 243 16.92 -31.97 8.75
N ALA A 244 17.96 -31.15 8.51
CA ALA A 244 17.79 -29.82 7.92
C ALA A 244 17.40 -29.91 6.44
N ASP A 245 18.01 -30.82 5.66
CA ASP A 245 17.68 -31.04 4.25
C ASP A 245 16.23 -31.57 4.09
N GLU A 246 15.77 -32.43 4.99
CA GLU A 246 14.37 -32.90 5.05
C GLU A 246 13.40 -31.74 5.36
N LYS A 247 13.68 -30.95 6.41
CA LYS A 247 12.85 -29.77 6.74
C LYS A 247 12.85 -28.70 5.65
N LEU A 248 13.96 -28.53 4.94
CA LEU A 248 14.04 -27.61 3.80
C LEU A 248 13.26 -28.14 2.59
N ALA A 249 13.25 -29.45 2.36
CA ALA A 249 12.43 -30.07 1.33
C ALA A 249 10.93 -29.93 1.64
N ASP A 250 10.53 -30.19 2.90
CA ASP A 250 9.15 -29.99 3.36
C ASP A 250 8.72 -28.52 3.27
N ALA A 251 9.57 -27.59 3.72
CA ALA A 251 9.30 -26.16 3.61
C ALA A 251 9.24 -25.68 2.16
N GLN A 252 10.05 -26.24 1.26
CA GLN A 252 9.97 -25.94 -0.17
C GLN A 252 8.66 -26.48 -0.77
N ALA A 253 8.23 -27.67 -0.39
CA ALA A 253 6.93 -28.21 -0.80
C ALA A 253 5.75 -27.37 -0.29
N GLU A 254 5.81 -26.87 0.95
CA GLU A 254 4.81 -25.93 1.48
C GLU A 254 4.83 -24.58 0.73
N ILE A 255 6.00 -24.09 0.33
CA ILE A 255 6.12 -22.88 -0.50
C ILE A 255 5.55 -23.11 -1.90
N ASP A 256 5.84 -24.26 -2.51
CA ASP A 256 5.34 -24.61 -3.84
C ASP A 256 3.81 -24.79 -3.84
N ASP A 257 3.24 -25.46 -2.83
CA ASP A 257 1.79 -25.59 -2.62
C ASP A 257 1.14 -24.21 -2.34
N ALA A 258 1.77 -23.38 -1.52
CA ALA A 258 1.31 -22.02 -1.28
C ALA A 258 1.38 -21.14 -2.53
N GLN A 259 2.38 -21.34 -3.40
CA GLN A 259 2.52 -20.62 -4.66
C GLN A 259 1.50 -21.10 -5.69
N GLU A 260 1.25 -22.41 -5.79
CA GLU A 260 0.20 -22.98 -6.66
C GLU A 260 -1.18 -22.43 -6.25
N ARG A 261 -1.47 -22.39 -4.95
CA ARG A 261 -2.67 -21.72 -4.41
C ARG A 261 -2.73 -20.23 -4.72
N ILE A 262 -1.59 -19.51 -4.78
CA ILE A 262 -1.56 -18.09 -5.15
C ILE A 262 -1.78 -17.92 -6.66
N ASP A 263 -1.24 -18.82 -7.48
CA ASP A 263 -1.38 -18.80 -8.94
C ASP A 263 -2.80 -19.22 -9.38
N GLU A 264 -3.50 -20.03 -8.57
CA GLU A 264 -4.92 -20.37 -8.71
C GLU A 264 -5.87 -19.25 -8.24
N LEU A 265 -5.39 -18.23 -7.52
CA LEU A 265 -6.22 -17.08 -7.18
C LEU A 265 -6.54 -16.29 -8.44
N GLU A 266 -7.82 -16.23 -8.80
CA GLU A 266 -8.30 -15.29 -9.81
C GLU A 266 -7.90 -13.86 -9.40
N LEU A 267 -7.31 -13.12 -10.34
CA LEU A 267 -6.92 -11.73 -10.12
C LEU A 267 -8.13 -10.94 -9.63
N PRO A 268 -8.03 -10.21 -8.50
CA PRO A 268 -9.17 -9.44 -8.02
C PRO A 268 -9.53 -8.38 -9.03
N GLU A 269 -10.81 -8.34 -9.43
CA GLU A 269 -11.34 -7.28 -10.26
C GLU A 269 -11.41 -5.99 -9.42
N TRP A 270 -10.64 -4.98 -9.82
CA TRP A 270 -10.63 -3.69 -9.15
C TRP A 270 -11.73 -2.81 -9.73
N ILE A 271 -12.84 -2.71 -9.01
CA ILE A 271 -13.95 -1.82 -9.38
C ILE A 271 -13.70 -0.45 -8.76
N VAL A 272 -13.43 0.55 -9.60
CA VAL A 272 -13.25 1.94 -9.16
C VAL A 272 -14.59 2.65 -9.22
N LEU A 273 -15.32 2.63 -8.11
CA LEU A 273 -16.59 3.35 -7.97
C LEU A 273 -16.31 4.82 -7.64
N ASP A 274 -16.82 5.71 -8.49
CA ASP A 274 -16.79 7.16 -8.25
C ASP A 274 -18.14 7.68 -7.73
N ARG A 275 -18.25 9.00 -7.53
CA ARG A 275 -19.48 9.60 -7.01
C ARG A 275 -20.68 9.39 -7.94
N SER A 276 -20.47 9.30 -9.26
CA SER A 276 -21.53 8.98 -10.23
C SER A 276 -22.06 7.56 -10.11
N SER A 277 -21.25 6.64 -9.56
CA SER A 277 -21.67 5.26 -9.30
C SER A 277 -22.60 5.14 -8.07
N ASN A 278 -22.64 6.16 -7.20
CA ASN A 278 -23.55 6.19 -6.06
C ASN A 278 -24.93 6.72 -6.47
N TYR A 279 -25.94 5.86 -6.47
CA TYR A 279 -27.31 6.20 -6.87
C TYR A 279 -27.85 7.47 -6.19
N GLY A 280 -27.71 7.59 -4.87
CA GLY A 280 -28.22 8.76 -4.14
C GLY A 280 -27.52 10.06 -4.55
N ALA A 281 -26.20 10.02 -4.81
CA ALA A 281 -25.45 11.18 -5.26
C ALA A 281 -25.76 11.54 -6.72
N ALA A 282 -25.85 10.56 -7.61
CA ALA A 282 -26.18 10.75 -9.03
C ALA A 282 -27.62 11.24 -9.22
N ALA A 283 -28.58 10.65 -8.49
CA ALA A 283 -29.98 11.07 -8.53
C ALA A 283 -30.17 12.50 -8.01
N PHE A 284 -29.48 12.88 -6.93
CA PHE A 284 -29.52 14.25 -6.42
C PHE A 284 -28.90 15.26 -7.41
N ASP A 285 -27.81 14.90 -8.09
CA ASP A 285 -27.17 15.75 -9.11
C ASP A 285 -28.08 15.93 -10.32
N ALA A 286 -28.69 14.84 -10.82
CA ALA A 286 -29.68 14.89 -11.90
C ALA A 286 -30.90 15.73 -11.53
N ASP A 287 -31.40 15.64 -10.30
CA ASP A 287 -32.50 16.48 -9.82
C ASP A 287 -32.11 17.96 -9.69
N ALA A 288 -30.87 18.26 -9.31
CA ALA A 288 -30.35 19.62 -9.32
C ALA A 288 -30.29 20.19 -10.74
N ASP A 289 -29.81 19.42 -11.72
CA ASP A 289 -29.76 19.79 -13.14
C ASP A 289 -31.16 20.00 -13.75
N ARG A 290 -32.15 19.21 -13.32
CA ARG A 290 -33.56 19.41 -13.70
C ARG A 290 -34.10 20.74 -13.19
N ILE A 291 -33.81 21.07 -11.92
CA ILE A 291 -34.20 22.37 -11.35
C ILE A 291 -33.50 23.52 -12.08
N ASP A 292 -32.23 23.37 -12.45
CA ASP A 292 -31.49 24.38 -13.23
C ASP A 292 -32.09 24.56 -14.64
N SER A 293 -32.45 23.45 -15.29
CA SER A 293 -33.11 23.44 -16.60
C SER A 293 -34.47 24.15 -16.54
N ILE A 294 -35.28 23.91 -15.51
CA ILE A 294 -36.54 24.64 -15.26
C ILE A 294 -36.24 26.13 -15.00
N ALA A 295 -35.23 26.44 -14.19
CA ALA A 295 -34.84 27.80 -13.84
C ALA A 295 -34.37 28.62 -15.06
N SER A 296 -33.92 27.98 -16.14
CA SER A 296 -33.51 28.68 -17.37
C SER A 296 -34.67 29.31 -18.14
N VAL A 297 -35.88 28.75 -18.08
CA VAL A 297 -37.03 29.15 -18.92
C VAL A 297 -38.01 30.08 -18.20
N PHE A 298 -38.31 29.83 -16.93
CA PHE A 298 -39.28 30.63 -16.18
C PHE A 298 -38.98 32.14 -16.15
N PRO A 299 -37.71 32.58 -15.95
CA PRO A 299 -37.37 34.00 -15.95
C PRO A 299 -37.76 34.71 -17.26
N LEU A 300 -37.72 34.02 -18.41
CA LEU A 300 -38.09 34.61 -19.70
C LEU A 300 -39.54 35.12 -19.68
N ILE A 301 -40.48 34.34 -19.14
CA ILE A 301 -41.89 34.73 -19.05
C ILE A 301 -42.06 35.87 -18.06
N PHE A 302 -41.42 35.79 -16.88
CA PHE A 302 -41.47 36.87 -15.90
C PHE A 302 -40.88 38.18 -16.44
N PHE A 303 -39.74 38.12 -17.15
CA PHE A 303 -39.14 39.29 -17.79
C PHE A 303 -40.01 39.84 -18.91
N LEU A 304 -40.65 38.99 -19.73
CA LEU A 304 -41.55 39.45 -20.79
C LEU A 304 -42.78 40.14 -20.20
N VAL A 305 -43.39 39.56 -19.17
CA VAL A 305 -44.53 40.17 -18.47
C VAL A 305 -44.11 41.45 -17.76
N ALA A 306 -42.95 41.47 -17.09
CA ALA A 306 -42.41 42.66 -16.46
C ALA A 306 -42.11 43.77 -17.49
N ALA A 307 -41.54 43.43 -18.65
CA ALA A 307 -41.30 44.36 -19.77
C ALA A 307 -42.60 45.01 -20.23
N LEU A 308 -43.65 44.20 -20.41
CA LEU A 308 -44.96 44.63 -20.86
C LEU A 308 -45.63 45.56 -19.84
N VAL A 309 -45.59 45.19 -18.57
CA VAL A 309 -46.13 45.99 -17.47
C VAL A 309 -45.35 47.30 -17.33
N ALA A 310 -44.02 47.26 -17.34
CA ALA A 310 -43.18 48.44 -17.28
C ALA A 310 -43.41 49.35 -18.48
N LEU A 311 -43.45 48.81 -19.70
CA LEU A 311 -43.71 49.57 -20.92
C LEU A 311 -45.06 50.27 -20.86
N THR A 312 -46.11 49.57 -20.42
CA THR A 312 -47.46 50.15 -20.33
C THR A 312 -47.56 51.23 -19.28
N THR A 313 -47.01 51.02 -18.08
CA THR A 313 -46.98 52.02 -17.01
C THR A 313 -46.15 53.24 -17.38
N MET A 314 -44.95 53.04 -17.96
CA MET A 314 -44.07 54.13 -18.31
C MET A 314 -44.59 54.92 -19.52
N THR A 315 -45.16 54.26 -20.52
CA THR A 315 -45.87 54.94 -21.62
C THR A 315 -46.95 55.84 -21.06
N ARG A 316 -47.76 55.32 -20.12
CA ARG A 316 -48.83 56.11 -19.51
C ARG A 316 -48.30 57.30 -18.71
N MET A 317 -47.26 57.09 -17.90
CA MET A 317 -46.67 58.16 -17.09
C MET A 317 -46.08 59.28 -17.96
N VAL A 318 -45.41 58.94 -19.06
CA VAL A 318 -44.87 59.92 -20.02
C VAL A 318 -46.01 60.64 -20.78
N GLU A 319 -47.09 59.92 -21.13
CA GLU A 319 -48.27 60.49 -21.78
C GLU A 319 -49.06 61.45 -20.86
N ASP A 320 -49.17 61.15 -19.56
CA ASP A 320 -49.81 62.04 -18.59
C ASP A 320 -49.02 63.35 -18.42
N ASP A 321 -47.68 63.29 -18.53
CA ASP A 321 -46.77 64.44 -18.49
C ASP A 321 -46.59 65.12 -19.88
N ARG A 322 -47.34 64.74 -20.91
CA ARG A 322 -47.13 65.18 -22.31
C ARG A 322 -47.09 66.71 -22.47
N MET A 323 -47.96 67.45 -21.79
CA MET A 323 -47.98 68.91 -21.81
C MET A 323 -46.72 69.50 -21.16
N LEU A 324 -46.29 68.96 -20.02
CA LEU A 324 -45.05 69.37 -19.34
C LEU A 324 -43.82 69.13 -20.24
N ILE A 325 -43.76 67.97 -20.90
CA ILE A 325 -42.71 67.64 -21.87
C ILE A 325 -42.73 68.64 -23.05
N GLY A 326 -43.92 69.00 -23.55
CA GLY A 326 -44.10 70.00 -24.61
C GLY A 326 -43.54 71.36 -24.21
N THR A 327 -43.86 71.83 -23.00
CA THR A 327 -43.37 73.09 -22.43
C THR A 327 -41.85 73.08 -22.25
N LEU A 328 -41.28 72.01 -21.69
CA LEU A 328 -39.82 71.89 -21.52
C LEU A 328 -39.08 71.90 -22.86
N LYS A 329 -39.62 71.24 -23.89
CA LYS A 329 -39.03 71.27 -25.24
C LYS A 329 -39.15 72.64 -25.90
N ALA A 330 -40.26 73.36 -25.68
CA ALA A 330 -40.44 74.73 -26.16
C ALA A 330 -39.46 75.71 -25.50
N LEU A 331 -39.13 75.47 -24.22
CA LEU A 331 -38.11 76.19 -23.46
C LEU A 331 -36.66 75.80 -23.84
N GLY A 332 -36.46 74.89 -24.79
CA GLY A 332 -35.14 74.52 -25.33
C GLY A 332 -34.42 73.39 -24.58
N TYR A 333 -35.09 72.66 -23.68
CA TYR A 333 -34.49 71.49 -23.04
C TYR A 333 -34.24 70.36 -24.04
N SER A 334 -33.08 69.69 -23.94
CA SER A 334 -32.76 68.56 -24.80
C SER A 334 -33.64 67.35 -24.49
N LYS A 335 -33.93 66.54 -25.53
CA LYS A 335 -34.73 65.31 -25.38
C LYS A 335 -34.13 64.36 -24.33
N ALA A 336 -32.80 64.24 -24.29
CA ALA A 336 -32.10 63.41 -23.31
C ALA A 336 -32.31 63.88 -21.87
N ARG A 337 -32.26 65.20 -21.60
CA ARG A 337 -32.46 65.75 -20.25
C ARG A 337 -33.88 65.51 -19.74
N ILE A 338 -34.88 65.57 -20.63
CA ILE A 338 -36.27 65.27 -20.28
C ILE A 338 -36.46 63.77 -20.08
N ALA A 339 -35.89 62.93 -20.94
CA ALA A 339 -35.94 61.47 -20.82
C ALA A 339 -35.35 60.98 -19.48
N TRP A 340 -34.28 61.63 -19.00
CA TRP A 340 -33.59 61.25 -17.77
C TRP A 340 -34.50 61.21 -16.54
N LYS A 341 -35.52 62.09 -16.43
CA LYS A 341 -36.51 62.02 -15.34
C LYS A 341 -37.17 60.65 -15.26
N TYR A 342 -37.61 60.14 -16.42
CA TYR A 342 -38.32 58.86 -16.53
C TYR A 342 -37.37 57.68 -16.38
N VAL A 343 -36.19 57.76 -17.02
CA VAL A 343 -35.15 56.73 -16.93
C VAL A 343 -34.63 56.59 -15.50
N ALA A 344 -34.38 57.69 -14.79
CA ALA A 344 -33.96 57.66 -13.39
C ALA A 344 -35.05 57.09 -12.46
N TYR A 345 -36.33 57.40 -12.72
CA TYR A 345 -37.43 56.79 -12.00
C TYR A 345 -37.50 55.28 -12.22
N GLY A 346 -37.42 54.83 -13.49
CA GLY A 346 -37.40 53.42 -13.85
C GLY A 346 -36.18 52.69 -13.26
N LEU A 347 -35.00 53.32 -13.27
CA LEU A 347 -33.78 52.80 -12.67
C LEU A 347 -33.95 52.60 -11.16
N LEU A 348 -34.42 53.62 -10.44
CA LEU A 348 -34.55 53.54 -8.98
C LEU A 348 -35.60 52.50 -8.58
N ALA A 349 -36.74 52.44 -9.28
CA ALA A 349 -37.77 51.45 -9.03
C ALA A 349 -37.28 50.01 -9.30
N SER A 350 -36.57 49.79 -10.41
CA SER A 350 -36.04 48.47 -10.77
C SER A 350 -34.89 48.03 -9.86
N VAL A 351 -33.98 48.93 -9.47
CA VAL A 351 -32.89 48.63 -8.53
C VAL A 351 -33.44 48.22 -7.17
N ILE A 352 -34.39 48.98 -6.61
CA ILE A 352 -35.01 48.62 -5.32
C ILE A 352 -35.72 47.27 -5.43
N GLY A 353 -36.48 47.06 -6.51
CA GLY A 353 -37.15 45.79 -6.77
C GLY A 353 -36.18 44.60 -6.88
N CYS A 354 -35.05 44.78 -7.58
CA CYS A 354 -34.03 43.74 -7.72
C CYS A 354 -33.32 43.46 -6.39
N VAL A 355 -32.97 44.49 -5.61
CA VAL A 355 -32.32 44.30 -4.29
C VAL A 355 -33.24 43.54 -3.34
N VAL A 356 -34.51 43.96 -3.22
CA VAL A 356 -35.49 43.26 -2.37
C VAL A 356 -35.77 41.85 -2.90
N GLY A 357 -35.93 41.70 -4.21
CA GLY A 357 -36.16 40.41 -4.85
C GLY A 357 -35.02 39.43 -4.61
N VAL A 358 -33.77 39.84 -4.85
CA VAL A 358 -32.60 39.00 -4.60
C VAL A 358 -32.48 38.68 -3.11
N LEU A 359 -32.57 39.65 -2.20
CA LEU A 359 -32.41 39.39 -0.76
C LEU A 359 -33.50 38.49 -0.16
N VAL A 360 -34.74 38.59 -0.64
CA VAL A 360 -35.87 37.83 -0.10
C VAL A 360 -36.07 36.50 -0.84
N LEU A 361 -36.13 36.52 -2.17
CA LEU A 361 -36.49 35.33 -2.95
C LEU A 361 -35.33 34.34 -3.09
N SER A 362 -34.06 34.78 -3.05
CA SER A 362 -32.91 33.85 -2.99
C SER A 362 -32.84 33.08 -1.67
N GLN A 363 -33.54 33.55 -0.64
CA GLN A 363 -33.61 32.89 0.67
C GLN A 363 -34.88 32.03 0.75
N LEU A 364 -36.02 32.58 0.32
CA LEU A 364 -37.32 31.90 0.45
C LEU A 364 -37.47 30.73 -0.54
N LEU A 365 -37.23 30.94 -1.84
CA LEU A 365 -37.52 29.90 -2.84
C LEU A 365 -36.58 28.69 -2.70
N PRO A 366 -35.25 28.86 -2.56
CA PRO A 366 -34.37 27.71 -2.38
C PRO A 366 -34.63 26.99 -1.05
N LEU A 367 -34.97 27.69 0.04
CA LEU A 367 -35.33 27.04 1.31
C LEU A 367 -36.54 26.13 1.14
N VAL A 368 -37.57 26.59 0.41
CA VAL A 368 -38.77 25.80 0.16
C VAL A 368 -38.44 24.59 -0.71
N ILE A 369 -37.64 24.75 -1.77
CA ILE A 369 -37.21 23.65 -2.66
C ILE A 369 -36.34 22.64 -1.90
N MET A 370 -35.32 23.07 -1.16
CA MET A 370 -34.44 22.18 -0.40
C MET A 370 -35.16 21.46 0.74
N THR A 371 -36.19 22.07 1.34
CA THR A 371 -37.02 21.37 2.34
C THR A 371 -37.88 20.29 1.68
N ALA A 372 -38.39 20.54 0.46
CA ALA A 372 -39.12 19.53 -0.30
C ALA A 372 -38.22 18.35 -0.68
N TYR A 373 -37.04 18.62 -1.22
CA TYR A 373 -36.05 17.59 -1.55
C TYR A 373 -35.45 16.90 -0.33
N GLY A 374 -35.43 17.57 0.84
CA GLY A 374 -35.02 16.98 2.11
C GLY A 374 -35.94 15.85 2.61
N ILE A 375 -37.12 15.66 2.00
CA ILE A 375 -37.98 14.50 2.23
C ILE A 375 -37.43 13.25 1.52
N VAL A 376 -36.79 13.44 0.36
CA VAL A 376 -36.28 12.36 -0.51
C VAL A 376 -34.80 12.08 -0.23
N TYR A 377 -34.01 13.12 -0.01
CA TYR A 377 -32.57 13.04 0.16
C TYR A 377 -32.12 13.52 1.53
N PHE A 378 -31.20 12.77 2.15
CA PHE A 378 -30.54 13.21 3.37
C PHE A 378 -29.39 14.18 3.06
N VAL A 379 -29.73 15.42 2.71
CA VAL A 379 -28.75 16.46 2.40
C VAL A 379 -28.63 17.43 3.59
N PRO A 380 -27.42 17.71 4.08
CA PRO A 380 -27.21 18.72 5.10
C PRO A 380 -27.77 20.06 4.63
N GLN A 381 -28.76 20.60 5.34
CA GLN A 381 -29.32 21.91 5.02
C GLN A 381 -28.22 22.96 5.21
N PRO A 382 -27.88 23.76 4.18
CA PRO A 382 -26.87 24.79 4.31
C PRO A 382 -27.24 25.80 5.41
N PRO A 383 -26.24 26.39 6.09
CA PRO A 383 -26.50 27.35 7.16
C PRO A 383 -27.26 28.56 6.61
N PHE A 384 -28.25 29.05 7.35
CA PHE A 384 -28.97 30.27 7.01
C PHE A 384 -28.12 31.51 7.41
N PRO A 385 -27.96 32.53 6.55
CA PRO A 385 -28.59 32.72 5.24
C PRO A 385 -27.96 31.87 4.13
N LEU A 386 -28.79 31.44 3.19
CA LEU A 386 -28.40 30.64 2.04
C LEU A 386 -27.41 31.40 1.15
N PRO A 387 -26.42 30.70 0.55
CA PRO A 387 -25.45 31.33 -0.33
C PRO A 387 -26.15 31.91 -1.56
N ILE A 388 -25.81 33.15 -1.90
CA ILE A 388 -26.30 33.83 -3.10
C ILE A 388 -25.18 33.77 -4.14
N ASP A 389 -25.45 33.12 -5.28
CA ASP A 389 -24.54 33.16 -6.41
C ASP A 389 -24.49 34.59 -6.98
N PRO A 390 -23.32 35.27 -6.93
CA PRO A 390 -23.21 36.66 -7.35
C PRO A 390 -23.36 36.83 -8.87
N LEU A 391 -23.01 35.83 -9.67
CA LEU A 391 -23.12 35.87 -11.13
C LEU A 391 -24.60 35.79 -11.53
N ILE A 392 -25.33 34.80 -11.02
CA ILE A 392 -26.75 34.62 -11.34
C ILE A 392 -27.58 35.80 -10.80
N ALA A 393 -27.30 36.25 -9.58
CA ALA A 393 -27.97 37.43 -9.01
C ALA A 393 -27.65 38.70 -9.81
N GLY A 394 -26.39 38.88 -10.21
CA GLY A 394 -25.94 40.01 -11.04
C GLY A 394 -26.59 40.02 -12.42
N LEU A 395 -26.62 38.87 -13.11
CA LEU A 395 -27.27 38.70 -14.40
C LEU A 395 -28.78 38.95 -14.30
N SER A 396 -29.46 38.37 -13.31
CA SER A 396 -30.89 38.55 -13.10
C SER A 396 -31.25 40.01 -12.83
N ALA A 397 -30.47 40.70 -12.00
CA ALA A 397 -30.64 42.14 -11.75
C ALA A 397 -30.36 42.96 -13.01
N ALA A 398 -29.31 42.65 -13.76
CA ALA A 398 -28.97 43.34 -15.00
C ALA A 398 -30.06 43.18 -16.06
N PHE A 399 -30.63 41.98 -16.21
CA PHE A 399 -31.76 41.73 -17.11
C PHE A 399 -33.03 42.46 -16.65
N GLY A 400 -33.39 42.37 -15.36
CA GLY A 400 -34.57 43.05 -14.82
C GLY A 400 -34.51 44.57 -14.96
N ILE A 401 -33.36 45.17 -14.62
CA ILE A 401 -33.10 46.60 -14.79
C ILE A 401 -33.03 46.94 -16.29
N GLY A 402 -32.30 46.16 -17.09
CA GLY A 402 -32.15 46.38 -18.53
C GLY A 402 -33.49 46.42 -19.26
N VAL A 403 -34.35 45.42 -19.02
CA VAL A 403 -35.69 45.33 -19.61
C VAL A 403 -36.56 46.53 -19.23
N THR A 404 -36.57 46.93 -17.96
CA THR A 404 -37.36 48.08 -17.48
C THR A 404 -36.82 49.40 -18.02
N LEU A 405 -35.51 49.58 -18.11
CA LEU A 405 -34.88 50.76 -18.71
C LEU A 405 -35.14 50.85 -20.20
N VAL A 406 -35.03 49.74 -20.94
CA VAL A 406 -35.33 49.68 -22.37
C VAL A 406 -36.80 50.01 -22.61
N ALA A 407 -37.72 49.43 -21.84
CA ALA A 407 -39.14 49.74 -21.91
C ALA A 407 -39.42 51.23 -21.62
N THR A 408 -38.77 51.78 -20.59
CA THR A 408 -38.88 53.19 -20.19
C THR A 408 -38.34 54.13 -21.27
N ALA A 409 -37.16 53.82 -21.80
CA ALA A 409 -36.51 54.62 -22.83
C ALA A 409 -37.31 54.59 -24.13
N ALA A 410 -37.84 53.42 -24.51
CA ALA A 410 -38.73 53.27 -25.66
C ALA A 410 -40.00 54.11 -25.50
N ALA A 411 -40.65 54.04 -24.33
CA ALA A 411 -41.82 54.87 -24.01
C ALA A 411 -41.52 56.37 -24.10
N ALA A 412 -40.43 56.81 -23.49
CA ALA A 412 -40.00 58.22 -23.51
C ALA A 412 -39.64 58.68 -24.93
N TRP A 413 -38.93 57.86 -25.70
CA TRP A 413 -38.49 58.18 -27.07
C TRP A 413 -39.68 58.44 -27.99
N VAL A 414 -40.72 57.60 -27.93
CA VAL A 414 -41.90 57.73 -28.79
C VAL A 414 -42.56 59.10 -28.58
N VAL A 415 -42.73 59.55 -27.33
CA VAL A 415 -43.33 60.86 -27.03
C VAL A 415 -42.37 62.01 -27.33
N LEU A 416 -41.09 61.87 -27.00
CA LEU A 416 -40.06 62.90 -27.24
C LEU A 416 -39.74 63.10 -28.72
N ALA A 417 -40.11 62.18 -29.61
CA ALA A 417 -40.00 62.33 -31.06
C ALA A 417 -40.99 63.35 -31.63
N GLU A 418 -42.13 63.59 -30.97
CA GLU A 418 -43.16 64.52 -31.45
C GLU A 418 -42.71 65.99 -31.42
N ARG A 419 -43.40 66.90 -32.13
CA ARG A 419 -43.09 68.34 -32.11
C ARG A 419 -43.66 69.01 -30.84
N PRO A 420 -43.03 70.06 -30.27
CA PRO A 420 -43.51 70.72 -29.04
C PRO A 420 -44.98 71.17 -29.13
N ALA A 421 -45.38 71.77 -30.25
CA ALA A 421 -46.77 72.19 -30.47
C ALA A 421 -47.77 71.03 -30.48
N ALA A 422 -47.38 69.82 -30.93
CA ALA A 422 -48.24 68.64 -30.92
C ALA A 422 -48.34 68.01 -29.52
N LEU A 423 -47.32 68.18 -28.67
CA LEU A 423 -47.32 67.72 -27.28
C LEU A 423 -48.18 68.60 -26.37
N MET A 424 -48.30 69.89 -26.68
CA MET A 424 -49.16 70.83 -25.95
C MET A 424 -50.65 70.68 -26.30
N LEU A 425 -50.98 69.96 -27.38
CA LEU A 425 -52.35 69.65 -27.76
C LEU A 425 -52.79 68.32 -27.15
N PRO A 426 -54.05 68.19 -26.71
CA PRO A 426 -54.60 66.92 -26.29
C PRO A 426 -54.52 65.92 -27.46
N PRO A 427 -54.16 64.64 -27.20
CA PRO A 427 -54.02 63.65 -28.26
C PRO A 427 -55.34 63.49 -29.01
N ALA A 428 -55.29 63.58 -30.34
CA ALA A 428 -56.49 63.47 -31.17
C ALA A 428 -57.14 62.07 -30.97
N PRO A 429 -58.47 62.00 -30.74
CA PRO A 429 -59.14 60.72 -30.59
C PRO A 429 -59.03 59.93 -31.90
N LYS A 430 -58.55 58.69 -31.84
CA LYS A 430 -58.42 57.83 -33.03
C LYS A 430 -59.81 57.54 -33.60
N ALA A 431 -60.00 57.81 -34.90
CA ALA A 431 -61.24 57.52 -35.60
C ALA A 431 -61.59 56.03 -35.50
N GLY A 432 -62.82 55.72 -35.08
CA GLY A 432 -63.31 54.34 -35.00
C GLY A 432 -63.50 53.74 -36.39
N ARG A 433 -62.86 52.60 -36.68
CA ARG A 433 -63.11 51.81 -37.90
C ARG A 433 -64.16 50.72 -37.63
N ARG A 434 -64.86 50.28 -38.69
CA ARG A 434 -65.78 49.13 -38.64
C ARG A 434 -65.06 47.86 -38.20
N ILE A 435 -65.68 47.05 -37.33
CA ILE A 435 -65.13 45.78 -36.83
C ILE A 435 -65.63 44.59 -37.67
N LEU A 436 -64.87 43.49 -37.69
CA LEU A 436 -65.24 42.28 -38.46
C LEU A 436 -66.58 41.68 -38.01
N LEU A 437 -66.92 41.80 -36.72
CA LEU A 437 -68.22 41.35 -36.18
C LEU A 437 -69.43 42.10 -36.79
N GLU A 438 -69.25 43.30 -37.35
CA GLU A 438 -70.32 44.01 -38.06
C GLU A 438 -70.73 43.30 -39.36
N ARG A 439 -69.86 42.41 -39.90
CA ARG A 439 -70.17 41.61 -41.09
C ARG A 439 -71.05 40.39 -40.76
N VAL A 440 -71.08 39.95 -39.49
CA VAL A 440 -71.93 38.85 -39.02
C VAL A 440 -73.29 39.40 -38.55
N SER A 441 -74.15 39.72 -39.52
CA SER A 441 -75.47 40.36 -39.34
C SER A 441 -76.38 39.75 -38.24
N PRO A 442 -76.54 38.41 -38.10
CA PRO A 442 -77.45 37.85 -37.10
C PRO A 442 -76.99 38.06 -35.65
N VAL A 443 -75.68 38.02 -35.39
CA VAL A 443 -75.11 38.26 -34.06
C VAL A 443 -75.12 39.75 -33.74
N TRP A 444 -74.75 40.60 -34.70
CA TRP A 444 -74.68 42.05 -34.51
C TRP A 444 -76.03 42.69 -34.18
N LYS A 445 -77.13 42.21 -34.81
CA LYS A 445 -78.47 42.75 -34.56
C LYS A 445 -78.99 42.47 -33.14
N ARG A 446 -78.61 41.33 -32.53
CA ARG A 446 -79.06 40.90 -31.19
C ARG A 446 -78.33 41.58 -30.03
N LEU A 447 -77.21 42.27 -30.28
CA LEU A 447 -76.45 42.95 -29.23
C LEU A 447 -77.07 44.31 -28.86
N SER A 448 -77.13 44.60 -27.55
CA SER A 448 -77.58 45.90 -27.05
C SER A 448 -76.61 47.03 -27.44
N PHE A 449 -77.08 48.28 -27.37
CA PHE A 449 -76.27 49.45 -27.71
C PHE A 449 -74.95 49.49 -26.92
N SER A 450 -74.99 49.23 -25.61
CA SER A 450 -73.80 49.21 -24.76
C SER A 450 -72.79 48.13 -25.19
N TRP A 451 -73.25 46.94 -25.60
CA TRP A 451 -72.38 45.87 -26.11
C TRP A 451 -71.71 46.23 -27.44
N LYS A 452 -72.47 46.86 -28.35
CA LYS A 452 -71.93 47.36 -29.64
C LYS A 452 -70.85 48.42 -29.41
N VAL A 453 -71.05 49.30 -28.43
CA VAL A 453 -70.05 50.32 -28.06
C VAL A 453 -68.81 49.67 -27.43
N THR A 454 -68.96 48.74 -26.48
CA THR A 454 -67.83 48.02 -25.86
C THR A 454 -66.96 47.32 -26.90
N LEU A 455 -67.57 46.52 -27.81
CA LEU A 455 -66.82 45.80 -28.84
C LEU A 455 -66.11 46.75 -29.82
N ARG A 456 -66.76 47.84 -30.25
CA ARG A 456 -66.10 48.86 -31.08
C ARG A 456 -64.94 49.52 -30.36
N ASN A 457 -65.06 49.76 -29.05
CA ASN A 457 -64.03 50.44 -28.27
C ASN A 457 -62.79 49.55 -28.07
N MET A 458 -63.00 48.25 -27.80
CA MET A 458 -61.91 47.26 -27.72
C MET A 458 -61.03 47.24 -28.98
N PHE A 459 -61.65 47.20 -30.17
CA PHE A 459 -60.92 47.16 -31.43
C PHE A 459 -60.42 48.54 -31.91
N ARG A 460 -60.87 49.64 -31.30
CA ARG A 460 -60.34 50.99 -31.56
C ARG A 460 -58.88 51.10 -31.13
N TYR A 461 -58.49 50.41 -30.06
CA TYR A 461 -57.16 50.46 -29.47
C TYR A 461 -56.43 49.10 -29.56
N LYS A 462 -56.15 48.64 -30.79
CA LYS A 462 -55.56 47.31 -31.06
C LYS A 462 -54.28 46.99 -30.28
N LYS A 463 -53.36 47.96 -30.14
CA LYS A 463 -52.10 47.77 -29.38
C LYS A 463 -52.39 47.43 -27.93
N ARG A 464 -53.32 48.15 -27.32
CA ARG A 464 -53.76 47.92 -25.94
C ARG A 464 -54.43 46.57 -25.79
N LEU A 465 -55.36 46.25 -26.69
CA LEU A 465 -56.03 44.94 -26.71
C LEU A 465 -55.00 43.81 -26.74
N PHE A 466 -54.00 43.89 -27.62
CA PHE A 466 -52.95 42.88 -27.70
C PHE A 466 -52.11 42.80 -26.40
N MET A 467 -51.67 43.94 -25.86
CA MET A 467 -50.92 43.96 -24.59
C MET A 467 -51.73 43.38 -23.42
N THR A 468 -53.01 43.72 -23.29
CA THR A 468 -53.88 43.15 -22.25
C THR A 468 -54.06 41.64 -22.41
N ILE A 469 -54.29 41.17 -23.64
CA ILE A 469 -54.45 39.73 -23.92
C ILE A 469 -53.15 38.98 -23.61
N VAL A 470 -51.98 39.46 -24.06
CA VAL A 470 -50.70 38.79 -23.81
C VAL A 470 -50.35 38.76 -22.32
N GLY A 471 -50.55 39.86 -21.59
CA GLY A 471 -50.28 39.91 -20.16
C GLY A 471 -51.14 38.94 -19.36
N ILE A 472 -52.43 38.83 -19.69
CA ILE A 472 -53.35 37.89 -19.04
C ILE A 472 -53.08 36.45 -19.49
N ALA A 473 -52.82 36.24 -20.78
CA ALA A 473 -52.52 34.92 -21.33
C ALA A 473 -51.26 34.31 -20.70
N GLY A 474 -50.19 35.10 -20.50
CA GLY A 474 -48.99 34.63 -19.81
C GLY A 474 -49.26 34.20 -18.36
N CYS A 475 -50.09 34.94 -17.64
CA CYS A 475 -50.46 34.58 -16.26
C CYS A 475 -51.33 33.32 -16.21
N THR A 476 -52.31 33.19 -17.11
CA THR A 476 -53.16 31.99 -17.19
C THR A 476 -52.37 30.77 -17.67
N ALA A 477 -51.41 30.94 -18.59
CA ALA A 477 -50.52 29.88 -19.04
C ALA A 477 -49.68 29.33 -17.87
N LEU A 478 -49.11 30.21 -17.04
CA LEU A 478 -48.38 29.81 -15.82
C LEU A 478 -49.27 29.11 -14.80
N LEU A 479 -50.52 29.59 -14.60
CA LEU A 479 -51.48 28.92 -13.72
C LEU A 479 -51.85 27.52 -14.22
N LEU A 480 -52.14 27.38 -15.53
CA LEU A 480 -52.43 26.08 -16.13
C LEU A 480 -51.23 25.16 -16.06
N THR A 481 -50.02 25.67 -16.22
CA THR A 481 -48.78 24.89 -16.10
C THR A 481 -48.63 24.31 -14.70
N GLY A 482 -48.81 25.12 -13.65
CA GLY A 482 -48.75 24.62 -12.28
C GLY A 482 -49.80 23.54 -12.00
N LEU A 483 -51.06 23.77 -12.41
CA LEU A 483 -52.13 22.79 -12.22
C LEU A 483 -51.95 21.53 -13.08
N GLY A 484 -51.49 21.68 -14.31
CA GLY A 484 -51.25 20.57 -15.24
C GLY A 484 -50.11 19.68 -14.80
N ILE A 485 -49.03 20.24 -14.23
CA ILE A 485 -47.97 19.46 -13.59
C ILE A 485 -48.53 18.64 -12.41
N SER A 486 -49.47 19.20 -11.64
CA SER A 486 -50.15 18.45 -10.57
C SER A 486 -50.94 17.26 -11.11
N ASP A 487 -51.68 17.45 -12.20
CA ASP A 487 -52.43 16.38 -12.87
C ASP A 487 -51.47 15.30 -13.41
N ALA A 488 -50.44 15.75 -14.13
CA ALA A 488 -49.40 14.91 -14.72
C ALA A 488 -48.73 14.01 -13.69
N ILE A 489 -48.54 14.49 -12.47
CA ILE A 489 -47.86 13.77 -11.40
C ILE A 489 -48.83 12.85 -10.64
N ASN A 490 -49.99 13.35 -10.21
CA ASN A 490 -50.89 12.59 -9.36
C ASN A 490 -51.59 11.43 -10.08
N ASP A 491 -51.72 11.51 -11.42
CA ASP A 491 -52.33 10.44 -12.21
C ASP A 491 -51.43 9.22 -12.39
N ILE A 492 -50.11 9.39 -12.32
CA ILE A 492 -49.13 8.35 -12.68
C ILE A 492 -49.33 7.10 -11.85
N ILE A 493 -49.48 7.25 -10.53
CA ILE A 493 -49.59 6.11 -9.61
C ILE A 493 -50.85 5.30 -9.91
N ASN A 494 -51.98 5.96 -10.16
CA ASN A 494 -53.23 5.27 -10.49
C ASN A 494 -53.17 4.61 -11.88
N LYS A 495 -52.43 5.20 -12.84
CA LYS A 495 -52.22 4.59 -14.15
C LYS A 495 -51.29 3.38 -14.06
N GLN A 496 -50.17 3.52 -13.37
CA GLN A 496 -49.20 2.45 -13.19
C GLN A 496 -49.79 1.27 -12.42
N PHE A 497 -50.23 1.49 -11.18
CA PHE A 497 -50.66 0.40 -10.28
C PHE A 497 -52.16 0.12 -10.31
N GLY A 498 -52.93 0.83 -11.15
CA GLY A 498 -54.36 0.61 -11.30
C GLY A 498 -54.77 0.12 -12.71
N GLU A 499 -54.12 0.60 -13.77
CA GLU A 499 -54.44 0.19 -15.15
C GLU A 499 -53.39 -0.76 -15.76
N LEU A 500 -52.11 -0.51 -15.51
CA LEU A 500 -51.01 -1.24 -16.14
C LEU A 500 -50.61 -2.48 -15.33
N THR A 501 -50.07 -2.29 -14.14
CA THR A 501 -49.73 -3.33 -13.17
C THR A 501 -50.98 -3.77 -12.42
N LYS A 502 -51.40 -5.02 -12.61
CA LYS A 502 -52.59 -5.61 -11.96
C LYS A 502 -52.24 -6.52 -10.78
N TYR A 503 -51.02 -7.07 -10.75
CA TYR A 503 -50.52 -7.79 -9.59
C TYR A 503 -50.22 -6.81 -8.45
N ASN A 504 -50.44 -7.25 -7.22
CA ASN A 504 -50.24 -6.43 -6.03
C ASN A 504 -49.28 -7.06 -5.01
N LEU A 505 -48.81 -8.28 -5.25
CA LEU A 505 -47.82 -8.99 -4.45
C LEU A 505 -46.75 -9.57 -5.38
N THR A 506 -45.49 -9.34 -5.03
CA THR A 506 -44.33 -9.97 -5.67
C THR A 506 -43.69 -10.93 -4.67
N VAL A 507 -43.51 -12.19 -5.08
CA VAL A 507 -42.82 -13.21 -4.30
C VAL A 507 -41.56 -13.63 -5.05
N THR A 508 -40.39 -13.43 -4.47
CA THR A 508 -39.10 -13.87 -5.00
C THR A 508 -38.63 -15.09 -4.23
N LEU A 509 -38.31 -16.14 -4.95
CA LEU A 509 -37.84 -17.42 -4.43
C LEU A 509 -36.32 -17.38 -4.22
N ASP A 510 -35.82 -18.28 -3.37
CA ASP A 510 -34.38 -18.47 -3.20
C ASP A 510 -33.78 -19.21 -4.42
N GLU A 511 -32.59 -18.80 -4.86
CA GLU A 511 -31.88 -19.41 -5.99
C GLU A 511 -31.41 -20.84 -5.66
N ASP A 512 -31.17 -21.12 -4.37
CA ASP A 512 -30.77 -22.44 -3.87
C ASP A 512 -31.97 -23.32 -3.46
N ALA A 513 -33.22 -22.86 -3.65
CA ALA A 513 -34.41 -23.60 -3.26
C ALA A 513 -34.54 -24.90 -4.08
N SER A 514 -34.92 -26.00 -3.40
CA SER A 514 -35.16 -27.25 -4.11
C SER A 514 -36.44 -27.16 -4.93
N GLN A 515 -36.52 -27.88 -6.05
CA GLN A 515 -37.73 -27.91 -6.89
C GLN A 515 -38.98 -28.36 -6.09
N GLU A 516 -38.81 -29.23 -5.09
CA GLU A 516 -39.90 -29.67 -4.22
C GLU A 516 -40.45 -28.53 -3.35
N ASP A 517 -39.57 -27.64 -2.88
CA ASP A 517 -39.97 -26.48 -2.09
C ASP A 517 -40.62 -25.38 -2.96
N VAL A 518 -40.14 -25.21 -4.19
CA VAL A 518 -40.76 -24.32 -5.20
C VAL A 518 -42.17 -24.79 -5.53
N ASP A 519 -42.34 -26.08 -5.81
CA ASP A 519 -43.65 -26.68 -6.12
C ASP A 519 -44.62 -26.54 -4.91
N ALA A 520 -44.11 -26.57 -3.68
CA ALA A 520 -44.90 -26.34 -2.48
C ALA A 520 -45.40 -24.89 -2.35
N VAL A 521 -44.58 -23.91 -2.72
CA VAL A 521 -45.00 -22.49 -2.77
C VAL A 521 -46.03 -22.29 -3.88
N ASP A 522 -45.85 -22.89 -5.04
CA ASP A 522 -46.82 -22.79 -6.14
C ASP A 522 -48.16 -23.45 -5.77
N ALA A 523 -48.14 -24.58 -5.07
CA ALA A 523 -49.35 -25.20 -4.53
C ALA A 523 -50.02 -24.30 -3.47
N LEU A 524 -49.25 -23.65 -2.61
CA LEU A 524 -49.76 -22.71 -1.62
C LEU A 524 -50.45 -21.52 -2.31
N LEU A 525 -49.82 -20.92 -3.32
CA LEU A 525 -50.39 -19.80 -4.08
C LEU A 525 -51.65 -20.21 -4.85
N ALA A 526 -51.71 -21.44 -5.38
CA ALA A 526 -52.88 -21.94 -6.12
C ALA A 526 -54.08 -22.26 -5.21
N ASP A 527 -53.84 -22.76 -3.99
CA ASP A 527 -54.92 -23.21 -3.07
C ASP A 527 -55.37 -22.12 -2.08
N ASP A 528 -54.60 -21.04 -1.89
CA ASP A 528 -54.93 -20.00 -0.92
C ASP A 528 -56.11 -19.12 -1.38
N SER A 529 -57.14 -19.05 -0.54
CA SER A 529 -58.32 -18.21 -0.78
C SER A 529 -58.05 -16.70 -0.91
N ALA A 530 -56.87 -16.24 -0.49
CA ALA A 530 -56.42 -14.86 -0.61
C ALA A 530 -55.75 -14.58 -1.96
N VAL A 531 -55.48 -15.58 -2.80
CA VAL A 531 -54.88 -15.44 -4.12
C VAL A 531 -55.95 -15.61 -5.20
N GLU A 532 -56.03 -14.65 -6.11
CA GLU A 532 -56.94 -14.73 -7.27
C GLU A 532 -56.25 -15.38 -8.47
N ASP A 533 -54.99 -15.01 -8.72
CA ASP A 533 -54.18 -15.55 -9.82
C ASP A 533 -52.69 -15.34 -9.52
N ALA A 534 -51.83 -16.18 -10.11
CA ALA A 534 -50.38 -16.10 -9.98
C ALA A 534 -49.69 -16.48 -11.30
N ALA A 535 -48.65 -15.73 -11.67
CA ALA A 535 -47.82 -16.01 -12.84
C ALA A 535 -46.35 -16.14 -12.46
N ALA A 536 -45.70 -17.17 -13.01
CA ALA A 536 -44.26 -17.34 -12.94
C ALA A 536 -43.56 -16.45 -13.96
N VAL A 537 -42.58 -15.68 -13.48
CA VAL A 537 -41.83 -14.71 -14.28
C VAL A 537 -40.36 -14.73 -13.88
N LEU A 538 -39.48 -14.53 -14.85
CA LEU A 538 -38.12 -14.07 -14.61
C LEU A 538 -38.19 -12.55 -14.49
N ASP A 539 -37.66 -12.01 -13.40
CA ASP A 539 -37.51 -10.57 -13.14
C ASP A 539 -36.06 -10.33 -12.72
N GLU A 540 -35.22 -9.96 -13.69
CA GLU A 540 -33.77 -9.88 -13.50
C GLU A 540 -33.26 -8.46 -13.83
N PRO A 541 -32.47 -7.83 -12.95
CA PRO A 541 -31.90 -6.52 -13.22
C PRO A 541 -30.80 -6.62 -14.28
N MET A 542 -30.91 -5.82 -15.34
CA MET A 542 -29.90 -5.70 -16.41
C MET A 542 -29.56 -4.25 -16.69
N LEU A 543 -28.54 -4.00 -17.51
CA LEU A 543 -28.23 -2.67 -18.04
C LEU A 543 -28.60 -2.61 -19.51
N ALA A 544 -29.32 -1.57 -19.95
CA ALA A 544 -29.50 -1.27 -21.36
C ALA A 544 -28.57 -0.17 -21.81
N SER A 545 -28.00 -0.33 -23.00
CA SER A 545 -27.26 0.71 -23.70
C SER A 545 -27.89 0.98 -25.06
N GLY A 546 -28.15 2.26 -25.33
CA GLY A 546 -28.55 2.75 -26.65
C GLY A 546 -27.36 2.99 -27.59
N PRO A 547 -27.60 3.50 -28.82
CA PRO A 547 -26.56 3.85 -29.78
C PRO A 547 -25.54 4.88 -29.25
N ASP A 548 -25.98 5.73 -28.31
CA ASP A 548 -25.16 6.76 -27.65
C ASP A 548 -24.44 6.27 -26.37
N ALA A 549 -24.50 4.97 -26.07
CA ALA A 549 -23.76 4.28 -25.01
C ALA A 549 -23.98 4.79 -23.57
N THR A 550 -25.20 5.21 -23.23
CA THR A 550 -25.59 5.46 -21.83
C THR A 550 -26.16 4.19 -21.22
N ASP A 551 -25.51 3.66 -20.19
CA ASP A 551 -26.00 2.48 -19.47
C ASP A 551 -27.10 2.87 -18.49
N VAL A 552 -28.26 2.23 -18.64
CA VAL A 552 -29.45 2.48 -17.83
C VAL A 552 -29.89 1.18 -17.18
N ARG A 553 -30.04 1.17 -15.85
CA ARG A 553 -30.55 -0.01 -15.12
C ARG A 553 -32.01 -0.25 -15.48
N LEU A 554 -32.34 -1.49 -15.82
CA LEU A 554 -33.68 -1.93 -16.16
C LEU A 554 -33.99 -3.28 -15.49
N ASN A 555 -35.26 -3.62 -15.46
CA ASN A 555 -35.72 -4.96 -15.13
C ASN A 555 -36.13 -5.69 -16.41
N LEU A 556 -35.52 -6.84 -16.64
CA LEU A 556 -35.89 -7.76 -17.71
C LEU A 556 -36.98 -8.69 -17.18
N VAL A 557 -38.17 -8.60 -17.77
CA VAL A 557 -39.32 -9.40 -17.39
C VAL A 557 -39.63 -10.43 -18.48
N VAL A 558 -39.56 -11.72 -18.14
CA VAL A 558 -39.88 -12.83 -19.04
C VAL A 558 -40.95 -13.71 -18.41
N PRO A 559 -42.21 -13.65 -18.86
CA PRO A 559 -43.25 -14.53 -18.34
C PRO A 559 -43.13 -15.95 -18.88
N GLU A 560 -43.47 -16.94 -18.05
CA GLU A 560 -43.59 -18.34 -18.48
C GLU A 560 -44.72 -18.52 -19.52
N ASP A 561 -45.85 -17.84 -19.30
CA ASP A 561 -46.97 -17.77 -20.25
C ASP A 561 -47.12 -16.34 -20.84
N PRO A 562 -46.57 -16.07 -22.03
CA PRO A 562 -46.68 -14.77 -22.69
C PRO A 562 -48.11 -14.33 -23.00
N ASP A 563 -49.01 -15.27 -23.29
CA ASP A 563 -50.41 -14.98 -23.64
C ASP A 563 -51.22 -14.63 -22.38
N GLY A 564 -50.98 -15.35 -21.27
CA GLY A 564 -51.60 -15.10 -19.96
C GLY A 564 -51.08 -13.85 -19.25
N PHE A 565 -49.86 -13.39 -19.54
CA PHE A 565 -49.22 -12.26 -18.85
C PHE A 565 -49.99 -10.94 -18.93
N ALA A 566 -50.82 -10.74 -19.97
CA ALA A 566 -51.71 -9.57 -20.09
C ALA A 566 -52.71 -9.42 -18.91
N GLY A 567 -52.96 -10.52 -18.18
CA GLY A 567 -53.72 -10.55 -16.94
C GLY A 567 -53.01 -9.88 -15.75
N PHE A 568 -51.67 -9.84 -15.76
CA PHE A 568 -50.83 -9.30 -14.69
C PHE A 568 -50.24 -7.93 -15.04
N PHE A 569 -49.92 -7.70 -16.32
CA PHE A 569 -49.43 -6.42 -16.83
C PHE A 569 -50.08 -6.07 -18.18
N THR A 570 -50.71 -4.89 -18.28
CA THR A 570 -51.33 -4.43 -19.52
C THR A 570 -50.28 -3.92 -20.51
N LEU A 571 -49.90 -4.75 -21.48
CA LEU A 571 -49.01 -4.37 -22.57
C LEU A 571 -49.79 -3.58 -23.65
N ARG A 572 -49.66 -2.25 -23.66
CA ARG A 572 -50.27 -1.38 -24.68
C ARG A 572 -49.39 -0.22 -25.09
N ASN A 573 -49.62 0.34 -26.26
CA ASN A 573 -49.04 1.62 -26.65
C ASN A 573 -49.85 2.80 -26.07
N ARG A 574 -49.19 3.77 -25.43
CA ARG A 574 -49.86 4.91 -24.78
C ARG A 574 -50.70 5.77 -25.72
N LEU A 575 -50.24 6.02 -26.95
CA LEU A 575 -50.89 6.95 -27.88
C LEU A 575 -52.01 6.27 -28.67
N SER A 576 -51.75 5.08 -29.24
CA SER A 576 -52.76 4.35 -30.02
C SER A 576 -53.73 3.55 -29.17
N GLN A 577 -53.38 3.28 -27.90
CA GLN A 577 -54.10 2.36 -27.01
C GLN A 577 -54.22 0.94 -27.60
N GLU A 578 -53.36 0.60 -28.56
CA GLU A 578 -53.27 -0.72 -29.16
C GLU A 578 -52.58 -1.70 -28.21
N ALA A 579 -53.16 -2.88 -28.04
CA ALA A 579 -52.55 -3.95 -27.25
C ALA A 579 -51.32 -4.49 -27.98
N LEU A 580 -50.23 -4.64 -27.24
CA LEU A 580 -48.98 -5.22 -27.71
C LEU A 580 -48.88 -6.66 -27.21
N THR A 581 -48.27 -7.53 -28.00
CA THR A 581 -48.10 -8.95 -27.71
C THR A 581 -46.62 -9.30 -27.71
N LEU A 582 -46.23 -10.20 -26.82
CA LEU A 582 -44.85 -10.70 -26.75
C LEU A 582 -44.64 -11.72 -27.86
N GLY A 583 -44.02 -11.29 -28.96
CA GLY A 583 -43.66 -12.16 -30.07
C GLY A 583 -42.25 -12.75 -29.93
N GLN A 584 -41.91 -13.70 -30.81
CA GLN A 584 -40.56 -14.25 -30.92
C GLN A 584 -39.58 -13.30 -31.63
N ASP A 585 -40.09 -12.31 -32.38
CA ASP A 585 -39.29 -11.47 -33.27
C ASP A 585 -38.58 -10.29 -32.56
N GLY A 586 -38.82 -10.07 -31.26
CA GLY A 586 -38.14 -9.04 -30.46
C GLY A 586 -38.87 -8.58 -29.22
N CYS A 587 -38.19 -7.78 -28.39
CA CYS A 587 -38.67 -7.33 -27.08
C CYS A 587 -39.54 -6.07 -27.14
N LEU A 588 -40.37 -5.89 -26.11
CA LEU A 588 -41.10 -4.67 -25.84
C LEU A 588 -40.34 -3.84 -24.81
N VAL A 589 -40.17 -2.55 -25.07
CA VAL A 589 -39.38 -1.66 -24.21
C VAL A 589 -40.28 -0.57 -23.65
N SER A 590 -40.15 -0.27 -22.36
CA SER A 590 -40.86 0.85 -21.72
C SER A 590 -40.60 2.19 -22.43
N GLU A 591 -41.62 3.04 -22.53
CA GLU A 591 -41.55 4.32 -23.28
C GLU A 591 -40.41 5.23 -22.80
N LYS A 592 -40.21 5.33 -21.48
CA LYS A 592 -39.13 6.16 -20.94
C LYS A 592 -37.76 5.56 -21.24
N LEU A 593 -37.58 4.24 -21.13
CA LEU A 593 -36.33 3.58 -21.47
C LEU A 593 -35.99 3.78 -22.95
N ALA A 594 -36.98 3.65 -23.84
CA ALA A 594 -36.82 3.90 -25.27
C ALA A 594 -36.37 5.35 -25.56
N GLN A 595 -36.94 6.34 -24.85
CA GLN A 595 -36.54 7.75 -24.96
C GLN A 595 -35.11 8.01 -24.47
N VAL A 596 -34.71 7.42 -23.35
CA VAL A 596 -33.37 7.62 -22.76
C VAL A 596 -32.29 6.94 -23.61
N CYS A 597 -32.54 5.72 -24.07
CA CYS A 597 -31.63 4.99 -24.95
C CYS A 597 -31.71 5.46 -26.41
N GLY A 598 -32.64 6.33 -26.77
CA GLY A 598 -32.80 6.85 -28.13
C GLY A 598 -33.22 5.80 -29.17
N VAL A 599 -33.91 4.75 -28.74
CA VAL A 599 -34.36 3.64 -29.60
C VAL A 599 -35.83 3.77 -29.98
N VAL A 600 -36.19 3.37 -31.20
CA VAL A 600 -37.58 3.23 -31.64
C VAL A 600 -37.90 1.79 -32.04
N ALA A 601 -39.18 1.46 -32.22
CA ALA A 601 -39.58 0.16 -32.74
C ALA A 601 -38.92 -0.10 -34.11
N GLY A 602 -38.23 -1.23 -34.24
CA GLY A 602 -37.39 -1.61 -35.38
C GLY A 602 -35.88 -1.46 -35.13
N ASP A 603 -35.47 -0.75 -34.08
CA ASP A 603 -34.07 -0.68 -33.65
C ASP A 603 -33.67 -1.88 -32.79
N SER A 604 -32.44 -1.88 -32.30
CA SER A 604 -31.91 -2.89 -31.38
C SER A 604 -31.47 -2.25 -30.07
N LEU A 605 -31.76 -2.90 -28.95
CA LEU A 605 -31.27 -2.55 -27.63
C LEU A 605 -30.14 -3.51 -27.24
N THR A 606 -29.07 -3.00 -26.65
CA THR A 606 -28.02 -3.85 -26.06
C THR A 606 -28.33 -4.05 -24.58
N LEU A 607 -28.45 -5.30 -24.14
CA LEU A 607 -28.62 -5.71 -22.75
C LEU A 607 -27.30 -6.26 -22.21
N THR A 608 -26.89 -5.81 -21.04
CA THR A 608 -25.66 -6.23 -20.36
C THR A 608 -26.03 -6.83 -19.01
N GLU A 609 -25.55 -8.04 -18.73
CA GLU A 609 -25.75 -8.71 -17.43
C GLU A 609 -25.07 -7.93 -16.31
N GLN A 610 -25.65 -7.97 -15.12
CA GLN A 610 -25.08 -7.34 -13.92
C GLN A 610 -24.42 -8.39 -13.00
N ASP A 611 -23.34 -8.00 -12.32
CA ASP A 611 -22.78 -8.78 -11.21
C ASP A 611 -23.63 -8.64 -9.94
N SER A 612 -23.30 -9.38 -8.87
CA SER A 612 -24.00 -9.30 -7.57
C SER A 612 -23.95 -7.91 -6.91
N ALA A 613 -23.09 -7.01 -7.38
CA ALA A 613 -22.97 -5.62 -6.93
C ALA A 613 -23.71 -4.62 -7.85
N GLY A 614 -24.32 -5.10 -8.93
CA GLY A 614 -25.08 -4.31 -9.90
C GLY A 614 -24.23 -3.59 -10.96
N ASN A 615 -23.02 -4.09 -11.27
CA ASN A 615 -22.10 -3.54 -12.27
C ASN A 615 -22.20 -4.30 -13.60
N PRO A 616 -21.94 -3.65 -14.75
CA PRO A 616 -21.94 -4.32 -16.05
C PRO A 616 -20.85 -5.40 -16.11
N THR A 617 -21.25 -6.60 -16.52
CA THR A 617 -20.33 -7.69 -16.86
C THR A 617 -19.90 -7.59 -18.33
N SER A 618 -19.01 -8.49 -18.77
CA SER A 618 -18.63 -8.59 -20.18
C SER A 618 -19.70 -9.24 -21.08
N ALA A 619 -20.73 -9.85 -20.49
CA ALA A 619 -21.81 -10.51 -21.21
C ALA A 619 -22.81 -9.46 -21.72
N THR A 620 -22.76 -9.21 -23.03
CA THR A 620 -23.61 -8.24 -23.73
C THR A 620 -24.38 -8.91 -24.86
N TYR A 621 -25.67 -8.61 -24.94
CA TYR A 621 -26.62 -9.24 -25.86
C TYR A 621 -27.40 -8.18 -26.61
N ARG A 622 -27.60 -8.39 -27.91
CA ARG A 622 -28.30 -7.42 -28.76
C ARG A 622 -29.68 -7.95 -29.12
N VAL A 623 -30.72 -7.25 -28.70
CA VAL A 623 -32.12 -7.67 -28.85
C VAL A 623 -32.88 -6.68 -29.73
N PRO A 624 -33.65 -7.13 -30.73
CA PRO A 624 -34.49 -6.25 -31.55
C PRO A 624 -35.69 -5.72 -30.74
N VAL A 625 -36.04 -4.45 -30.92
CA VAL A 625 -37.19 -3.80 -30.27
C VAL A 625 -38.40 -3.82 -31.21
N THR A 626 -39.45 -4.55 -30.87
CA THR A 626 -40.66 -4.68 -31.71
C THR A 626 -41.73 -3.66 -31.37
N GLY A 627 -41.75 -3.18 -30.12
CA GLY A 627 -42.77 -2.25 -29.65
C GLY A 627 -42.35 -1.45 -28.43
N ILE A 628 -43.03 -0.32 -28.23
CA ILE A 628 -42.85 0.56 -27.08
C ILE A 628 -44.10 0.49 -26.21
N VAL A 629 -43.94 0.03 -24.97
CA VAL A 629 -45.02 -0.17 -24.00
C VAL A 629 -45.19 1.04 -23.09
N GLU A 630 -46.45 1.37 -22.79
CA GLU A 630 -46.80 2.38 -21.79
C GLU A 630 -46.33 1.90 -20.41
N ASN A 631 -45.41 2.65 -19.80
CA ASN A 631 -44.93 2.44 -18.45
C ASN A 631 -44.52 3.78 -17.84
N TYR A 632 -44.89 4.03 -16.60
CA TYR A 632 -44.61 5.30 -15.93
C TYR A 632 -43.58 5.19 -14.81
N ILE A 633 -43.36 4.00 -14.26
CA ILE A 633 -42.43 3.78 -13.15
C ILE A 633 -41.51 2.63 -13.48
N GLY A 634 -40.21 2.83 -13.31
CA GLY A 634 -39.18 1.86 -13.66
C GLY A 634 -38.84 1.87 -15.15
N TYR A 635 -37.80 1.11 -15.46
CA TYR A 635 -37.39 0.79 -16.81
C TYR A 635 -37.55 -0.70 -17.00
N ASP A 636 -38.55 -1.08 -17.78
CA ASP A 636 -38.86 -2.49 -18.01
C ASP A 636 -38.63 -2.85 -19.47
N VAL A 637 -38.12 -4.05 -19.67
CA VAL A 637 -38.04 -4.74 -20.97
C VAL A 637 -38.80 -6.05 -20.82
N PHE A 638 -39.75 -6.30 -21.72
CA PHE A 638 -40.51 -7.53 -21.76
C PHE A 638 -40.11 -8.35 -22.97
N MET A 639 -39.80 -9.64 -22.78
CA MET A 639 -39.55 -10.58 -23.88
C MET A 639 -40.22 -11.92 -23.63
N GLY A 640 -40.43 -12.70 -24.68
CA GLY A 640 -40.93 -14.07 -24.56
C GLY A 640 -39.81 -15.06 -24.20
N PRO A 641 -40.16 -16.24 -23.65
CA PRO A 641 -39.19 -17.25 -23.23
C PRO A 641 -38.35 -17.80 -24.39
N ASP A 642 -38.95 -17.98 -25.57
CA ASP A 642 -38.22 -18.44 -26.77
C ASP A 642 -37.12 -17.45 -27.19
N LEU A 643 -37.42 -16.14 -27.12
CA LEU A 643 -36.45 -15.09 -27.45
C LEU A 643 -35.35 -14.99 -26.39
N TYR A 644 -35.69 -15.22 -25.12
CA TYR A 644 -34.71 -15.28 -24.04
C TYR A 644 -33.73 -16.45 -24.27
N GLU A 645 -34.22 -17.65 -24.56
CA GLU A 645 -33.37 -18.82 -24.81
C GLU A 645 -32.47 -18.63 -26.05
N GLU A 646 -32.98 -18.00 -27.12
CA GLU A 646 -32.17 -17.66 -28.30
C GLU A 646 -31.09 -16.60 -27.99
N THR A 647 -31.41 -15.62 -27.15
CA THR A 647 -30.51 -14.50 -26.84
C THR A 647 -29.41 -14.91 -25.85
N PHE A 648 -29.77 -15.60 -24.77
CA PHE A 648 -28.89 -15.92 -23.64
C PHE A 648 -28.32 -17.35 -23.70
N GLY A 649 -28.85 -18.22 -24.58
CA GLY A 649 -28.38 -19.59 -24.75
C GLY A 649 -28.74 -20.54 -23.61
N LYS A 650 -29.63 -20.13 -22.68
CA LYS A 650 -30.14 -20.90 -21.56
C LYS A 650 -31.65 -20.65 -21.39
N PRO A 651 -32.43 -21.64 -20.92
CA PRO A 651 -33.85 -21.42 -20.61
C PRO A 651 -34.01 -20.38 -19.48
N ALA A 652 -35.12 -19.66 -19.49
CA ALA A 652 -35.44 -18.72 -18.42
C ALA A 652 -35.75 -19.46 -17.11
N GLU A 653 -35.14 -19.03 -16.01
CA GLU A 653 -35.43 -19.53 -14.67
C GLU A 653 -36.43 -18.60 -13.99
N TYR A 654 -37.62 -19.12 -13.67
CA TYR A 654 -38.70 -18.35 -13.09
C TYR A 654 -38.59 -18.31 -11.57
N SER A 655 -37.71 -17.45 -11.06
CA SER A 655 -37.50 -17.26 -9.61
C SER A 655 -38.52 -16.32 -8.95
N THR A 656 -39.35 -15.63 -9.74
CA THR A 656 -40.34 -14.68 -9.22
C THR A 656 -41.77 -15.09 -9.56
N ARG A 657 -42.71 -14.79 -8.65
CA ARG A 657 -44.15 -14.92 -8.84
C ARG A 657 -44.81 -13.55 -8.72
N PHE A 658 -45.50 -13.13 -9.76
CA PHE A 658 -46.42 -12.00 -9.70
C PHE A 658 -47.80 -12.52 -9.32
N VAL A 659 -48.32 -12.03 -8.19
CA VAL A 659 -49.53 -12.54 -7.56
C VAL A 659 -50.58 -11.44 -7.47
N ILE A 660 -51.80 -11.76 -7.89
CA ILE A 660 -52.98 -10.95 -7.64
C ILE A 660 -53.61 -11.46 -6.36
N ALA A 661 -53.34 -10.79 -5.24
CA ALA A 661 -53.88 -11.11 -3.95
C ALA A 661 -55.11 -10.25 -3.62
N SER A 662 -55.96 -10.73 -2.72
CA SER A 662 -57.14 -10.02 -2.24
C SER A 662 -56.79 -8.67 -1.59
N ASP A 663 -57.68 -7.68 -1.72
CA ASP A 663 -57.58 -6.39 -1.03
C ASP A 663 -57.92 -6.47 0.48
N ASN A 664 -58.36 -7.63 0.98
CA ASN A 664 -58.70 -7.78 2.39
C ASN A 664 -57.44 -7.84 3.27
N ALA A 665 -57.23 -6.80 4.09
CA ALA A 665 -56.06 -6.65 4.96
C ALA A 665 -55.73 -7.89 5.81
N SER A 666 -56.72 -8.53 6.44
CA SER A 666 -56.47 -9.72 7.27
C SER A 666 -56.10 -10.96 6.46
N ALA A 667 -56.59 -11.05 5.21
CA ALA A 667 -56.21 -12.15 4.30
C ALA A 667 -54.78 -11.95 3.77
N ARG A 668 -54.40 -10.69 3.47
CA ARG A 668 -53.04 -10.32 3.04
C ARG A 668 -52.00 -10.61 4.10
N GLU A 669 -52.24 -10.20 5.34
CA GLU A 669 -51.34 -10.44 6.48
C GLU A 669 -51.13 -11.95 6.70
N GLY A 670 -52.23 -12.73 6.71
CA GLY A 670 -52.13 -14.18 6.85
C GLY A 670 -51.46 -14.90 5.66
N LEU A 671 -51.60 -14.38 4.44
CA LEU A 671 -50.89 -14.89 3.26
C LEU A 671 -49.38 -14.59 3.36
N LEU A 672 -49.02 -13.37 3.78
CA LEU A 672 -47.63 -12.95 3.95
C LEU A 672 -46.93 -13.78 5.03
N ASP A 673 -47.57 -14.03 6.17
CA ASP A 673 -47.02 -14.88 7.23
C ASP A 673 -46.72 -16.29 6.71
N ARG A 674 -47.66 -16.89 5.96
CA ARG A 674 -47.47 -18.23 5.37
C ARG A 674 -46.35 -18.26 4.33
N LEU A 675 -46.24 -17.23 3.50
CA LEU A 675 -45.16 -17.11 2.51
C LEU A 675 -43.80 -16.91 3.19
N GLN A 676 -43.72 -16.15 4.29
CA GLN A 676 -42.49 -15.97 5.06
C GLN A 676 -42.07 -17.23 5.84
N GLU A 677 -43.01 -18.11 6.17
CA GLU A 677 -42.74 -19.42 6.78
C GLU A 677 -42.25 -20.47 5.77
N ALA A 678 -42.40 -20.24 4.47
CA ALA A 678 -41.96 -21.18 3.44
C ALA A 678 -40.45 -21.03 3.16
N ASP A 679 -39.71 -22.12 3.30
CA ASP A 679 -38.24 -22.14 3.17
C ASP A 679 -37.75 -21.69 1.77
N ALA A 680 -38.56 -21.85 0.72
CA ALA A 680 -38.22 -21.43 -0.64
C ALA A 680 -38.42 -19.93 -0.92
N VAL A 681 -39.06 -19.17 -0.03
CA VAL A 681 -39.36 -17.75 -0.27
C VAL A 681 -38.27 -16.86 0.32
N LYS A 682 -37.58 -16.13 -0.55
CA LYS A 682 -36.56 -15.15 -0.16
C LYS A 682 -37.18 -13.82 0.29
N THR A 683 -38.12 -13.30 -0.51
CA THR A 683 -38.86 -12.08 -0.19
C THR A 683 -40.28 -12.13 -0.69
N ALA A 684 -41.24 -11.65 0.10
CA ALA A 684 -42.61 -11.42 -0.32
C ALA A 684 -42.99 -9.98 0.06
N ALA A 685 -43.39 -9.18 -0.94
CA ALA A 685 -43.66 -7.76 -0.73
C ALA A 685 -44.89 -7.31 -1.52
N PHE A 686 -45.78 -6.60 -0.84
CA PHE A 686 -46.92 -5.96 -1.49
C PHE A 686 -46.52 -4.64 -2.12
N ASN A 687 -47.10 -4.34 -3.29
CA ASN A 687 -46.87 -3.08 -4.00
C ASN A 687 -47.38 -1.85 -3.24
N ASP A 688 -48.19 -2.01 -2.17
CA ASP A 688 -48.70 -0.89 -1.36
C ASP A 688 -47.57 -0.03 -0.76
N GLU A 689 -46.51 -0.66 -0.26
CA GLU A 689 -45.38 0.04 0.36
C GLU A 689 -44.57 0.83 -0.69
N THR A 690 -44.43 0.24 -1.90
CA THR A 690 -43.87 0.91 -3.08
C THR A 690 -44.74 2.10 -3.49
N ILE A 691 -46.06 1.91 -3.58
CA ILE A 691 -47.04 2.96 -3.92
C ILE A 691 -46.97 4.11 -2.90
N GLU A 692 -46.93 3.82 -1.60
CA GLU A 692 -46.83 4.84 -0.54
C GLU A 692 -45.51 5.60 -0.62
N THR A 693 -44.40 4.91 -0.91
CA THR A 693 -43.08 5.51 -1.12
C THR A 693 -43.12 6.50 -2.29
N TYR A 694 -43.66 6.09 -3.44
CA TYR A 694 -43.85 6.99 -4.59
C TYR A 694 -44.82 8.13 -4.28
N ARG A 695 -45.93 7.90 -3.56
CA ARG A 695 -46.86 8.96 -3.14
C ARG A 695 -46.16 10.01 -2.27
N SER A 696 -45.33 9.58 -1.32
CA SER A 696 -44.54 10.45 -0.45
C SER A 696 -43.51 11.26 -1.24
N MET A 697 -42.80 10.61 -2.17
CA MET A 697 -41.86 11.27 -3.08
C MET A 697 -42.56 12.34 -3.92
N LEU A 698 -43.70 12.00 -4.56
CA LEU A 698 -44.46 12.94 -5.39
C LEU A 698 -45.12 14.07 -4.58
N ALA A 699 -45.41 13.86 -3.29
CA ALA A 699 -45.92 14.91 -2.42
C ALA A 699 -44.95 16.10 -2.29
N SER A 700 -43.63 15.84 -2.37
CA SER A 700 -42.60 16.89 -2.40
C SER A 700 -42.73 17.79 -3.63
N VAL A 701 -43.05 17.24 -4.79
CA VAL A 701 -43.27 18.00 -6.04
C VAL A 701 -44.56 18.81 -5.99
N ASN A 702 -45.58 18.30 -5.31
CA ASN A 702 -46.82 19.05 -5.08
C ASN A 702 -46.57 20.37 -4.32
N LEU A 703 -45.56 20.41 -3.45
CA LEU A 703 -45.15 21.62 -2.77
C LEU A 703 -44.55 22.66 -3.73
N ILE A 704 -43.77 22.22 -4.73
CA ILE A 704 -43.26 23.07 -5.82
C ILE A 704 -44.42 23.63 -6.65
N VAL A 705 -45.41 22.80 -6.98
CA VAL A 705 -46.62 23.22 -7.69
C VAL A 705 -47.36 24.34 -6.96
N VAL A 706 -47.53 24.22 -5.63
CA VAL A 706 -48.17 25.26 -4.82
C VAL A 706 -47.41 26.59 -4.92
N VAL A 707 -46.08 26.57 -4.85
CA VAL A 707 -45.24 27.77 -5.00
C VAL A 707 -45.44 28.41 -6.37
N LEU A 708 -45.51 27.61 -7.44
CA LEU A 708 -45.75 28.08 -8.81
C LEU A 708 -47.13 28.72 -8.95
N VAL A 709 -48.18 28.07 -8.44
CA VAL A 709 -49.56 28.57 -8.50
C VAL A 709 -49.69 29.89 -7.72
N VAL A 710 -49.09 29.99 -6.53
CA VAL A 710 -49.09 31.23 -5.73
C VAL A 710 -48.33 32.36 -6.44
N SER A 711 -47.18 32.05 -7.03
CA SER A 711 -46.38 33.02 -7.80
C SER A 711 -47.13 33.54 -9.02
N ALA A 712 -47.76 32.64 -9.77
CA ALA A 712 -48.57 32.96 -10.94
C ALA A 712 -49.83 33.77 -10.56
N ALA A 713 -50.48 33.44 -9.45
CA ALA A 713 -51.61 34.17 -8.89
C ALA A 713 -51.24 35.62 -8.51
N LEU A 714 -50.11 35.80 -7.82
CA LEU A 714 -49.62 37.12 -7.42
C LEU A 714 -49.26 37.97 -8.64
N LEU A 715 -48.59 37.38 -9.64
CA LEU A 715 -48.31 38.03 -10.92
C LEU A 715 -49.61 38.42 -11.65
N ALA A 716 -50.58 37.51 -11.75
CA ALA A 716 -51.87 37.75 -12.37
C ALA A 716 -52.58 38.96 -11.75
N PHE A 717 -52.63 39.01 -10.42
CA PHE A 717 -53.24 40.13 -9.70
C PHE A 717 -52.56 41.47 -10.00
N ILE A 718 -51.22 41.53 -9.96
CA ILE A 718 -50.46 42.76 -10.23
C ILE A 718 -50.68 43.24 -11.67
N VAL A 719 -50.58 42.33 -12.65
CA VAL A 719 -50.79 42.64 -14.07
C VAL A 719 -52.21 43.15 -14.30
N LEU A 720 -53.22 42.43 -13.78
CA LEU A 720 -54.63 42.80 -13.93
C LEU A 720 -54.95 44.13 -13.23
N TYR A 721 -54.42 44.36 -12.04
CA TYR A 721 -54.53 45.61 -11.30
C TYR A 721 -54.02 46.78 -12.15
N ASN A 722 -52.83 46.65 -12.70
CA ASN A 722 -52.22 47.72 -13.49
C ASN A 722 -52.99 47.98 -14.79
N LEU A 723 -53.39 46.92 -15.51
CA LEU A 723 -54.18 47.04 -16.73
C LEU A 723 -55.56 47.69 -16.47
N THR A 724 -56.21 47.33 -15.37
CA THR A 724 -57.49 47.91 -14.92
C THR A 724 -57.31 49.38 -14.54
N ASN A 725 -56.25 49.69 -13.80
CA ASN A 725 -55.91 51.05 -13.40
C ASN A 725 -55.68 51.97 -14.62
N ILE A 726 -54.94 51.49 -15.61
CA ILE A 726 -54.72 52.21 -16.88
C ILE A 726 -56.05 52.39 -17.64
N ASN A 727 -56.92 51.37 -17.69
CA ASN A 727 -58.25 51.48 -18.32
C ASN A 727 -59.13 52.58 -17.72
N ILE A 728 -59.20 52.62 -16.40
CA ILE A 728 -60.00 53.61 -15.69
C ILE A 728 -59.42 55.01 -15.91
N SER A 729 -58.09 55.16 -15.83
CA SER A 729 -57.42 56.46 -15.93
C SER A 729 -57.52 57.05 -17.34
N GLU A 730 -57.36 56.22 -18.39
CA GLU A 730 -57.56 56.64 -19.79
C GLU A 730 -59.00 57.10 -20.08
N ARG A 731 -59.97 56.49 -19.40
CA ARG A 731 -61.40 56.78 -19.59
C ARG A 731 -61.98 57.73 -18.56
N SER A 732 -61.15 58.37 -17.74
CA SER A 732 -61.63 59.26 -16.67
C SER A 732 -62.64 60.30 -17.17
N ARG A 733 -62.41 60.88 -18.35
CA ARG A 733 -63.34 61.84 -18.98
C ARG A 733 -64.64 61.21 -19.47
N GLU A 734 -64.59 60.01 -20.06
CA GLU A 734 -65.80 59.27 -20.45
C GLU A 734 -66.63 58.94 -19.21
N ILE A 735 -65.97 58.53 -18.13
CA ILE A 735 -66.59 58.20 -16.84
C ILE A 735 -67.21 59.44 -16.19
N ALA A 736 -66.51 60.56 -16.17
CA ALA A 736 -67.03 61.84 -15.67
C ALA A 736 -68.25 62.31 -16.47
N THR A 737 -68.21 62.15 -17.80
CA THR A 737 -69.35 62.49 -18.68
C THR A 737 -70.57 61.61 -18.37
N LEU A 738 -70.37 60.30 -18.19
CA LEU A 738 -71.46 59.38 -17.80
C LEU A 738 -72.06 59.75 -16.43
N LYS A 739 -71.21 60.10 -15.45
CA LYS A 739 -71.67 60.57 -14.13
C LYS A 739 -72.48 61.87 -14.23
N VAL A 740 -72.04 62.85 -15.03
CA VAL A 740 -72.77 64.12 -15.27
C VAL A 740 -74.09 63.89 -15.99
N LEU A 741 -74.15 62.90 -16.88
CA LEU A 741 -75.39 62.46 -17.54
C LEU A 741 -76.34 61.67 -16.61
N GLY A 742 -75.98 61.49 -15.34
CA GLY A 742 -76.84 60.89 -14.32
C GLY A 742 -76.74 59.36 -14.22
N PHE A 743 -75.72 58.72 -14.82
CA PHE A 743 -75.53 57.28 -14.67
C PHE A 743 -75.24 56.90 -13.21
N LEU A 744 -75.87 55.85 -12.73
CA LEU A 744 -75.66 55.33 -11.38
C LEU A 744 -74.24 54.76 -11.23
N PRO A 745 -73.68 54.71 -10.00
CA PRO A 745 -72.36 54.10 -9.76
C PRO A 745 -72.26 52.66 -10.26
N ARG A 746 -73.36 51.89 -10.19
CA ARG A 746 -73.41 50.52 -10.71
C ARG A 746 -73.34 50.46 -12.23
N GLU A 747 -74.03 51.37 -12.92
CA GLU A 747 -74.05 51.43 -14.39
C GLU A 747 -72.70 51.88 -14.95
N THR A 748 -72.08 52.86 -14.28
CA THR A 748 -70.74 53.36 -14.61
C THR A 748 -69.67 52.28 -14.43
N ASN A 749 -69.70 51.56 -13.29
CA ASN A 749 -68.79 50.44 -13.04
C ASN A 749 -69.01 49.30 -14.05
N ALA A 750 -70.26 48.92 -14.32
CA ALA A 750 -70.58 47.85 -15.27
C ALA A 750 -70.12 48.17 -16.70
N TYR A 751 -70.17 49.43 -17.12
CA TYR A 751 -69.69 49.85 -18.43
C TYR A 751 -68.18 49.61 -18.62
N ILE A 752 -67.37 50.02 -17.64
CA ILE A 752 -65.90 49.89 -17.69
C ILE A 752 -65.48 48.43 -17.52
N PHE A 753 -66.01 47.77 -16.49
CA PHE A 753 -65.62 46.41 -16.14
C PHE A 753 -66.02 45.39 -17.20
N ARG A 754 -67.06 45.64 -18.00
CA ARG A 754 -67.44 44.75 -19.10
C ARG A 754 -66.31 44.57 -20.12
N GLU A 755 -65.58 45.63 -20.44
CA GLU A 755 -64.46 45.53 -21.38
C GLU A 755 -63.31 44.71 -20.80
N ILE A 756 -62.93 45.00 -19.56
CA ILE A 756 -61.81 44.33 -18.89
C ILE A 756 -62.15 42.84 -18.71
N PHE A 757 -63.39 42.52 -18.35
CA PHE A 757 -63.86 41.15 -18.23
C PHE A 757 -63.78 40.39 -19.56
N LEU A 758 -64.19 41.01 -20.68
CA LEU A 758 -64.09 40.39 -22.01
C LEU A 758 -62.64 40.19 -22.45
N LEU A 759 -61.78 41.19 -22.24
CA LEU A 759 -60.35 41.08 -22.54
C LEU A 759 -59.68 40.01 -21.69
N ALA A 760 -60.06 39.90 -20.41
CA ALA A 760 -59.57 38.86 -19.53
C ALA A 760 -60.08 37.48 -19.94
N ALA A 761 -61.34 37.33 -20.34
CA ALA A 761 -61.86 36.05 -20.82
C ALA A 761 -61.15 35.59 -22.10
N ILE A 762 -60.92 36.50 -23.05
CA ILE A 762 -60.15 36.19 -24.28
C ILE A 762 -58.69 35.89 -23.94
N GLY A 763 -58.07 36.69 -23.07
CA GLY A 763 -56.70 36.48 -22.59
C GLY A 763 -56.54 35.12 -21.89
N ALA A 764 -57.49 34.75 -21.04
CA ALA A 764 -57.50 33.46 -20.36
C ALA A 764 -57.63 32.31 -21.36
N LEU A 765 -58.55 32.39 -22.33
CA LEU A 765 -58.69 31.35 -23.38
C LEU A 765 -57.41 31.18 -24.21
N VAL A 766 -56.77 32.28 -24.62
CA VAL A 766 -55.49 32.24 -25.32
C VAL A 766 -54.40 31.68 -24.40
N GLY A 767 -54.42 32.07 -23.12
CA GLY A 767 -53.50 31.58 -22.10
C GLY A 767 -53.63 30.10 -21.82
N LEU A 768 -54.84 29.52 -21.88
CA LEU A 768 -55.02 28.07 -21.77
C LEU A 768 -54.33 27.33 -22.93
N VAL A 769 -54.44 27.84 -24.16
CA VAL A 769 -53.76 27.24 -25.32
C VAL A 769 -52.24 27.33 -25.20
N LEU A 770 -51.73 28.51 -24.80
CA LEU A 770 -50.29 28.70 -24.56
C LEU A 770 -49.80 27.87 -23.37
N GLY A 771 -50.65 27.68 -22.37
CA GLY A 771 -50.37 26.90 -21.17
C GLY A 771 -50.19 25.42 -21.45
N VAL A 772 -50.87 24.85 -22.45
CA VAL A 772 -50.61 23.45 -22.88
C VAL A 772 -49.17 23.31 -23.38
N GLY A 773 -48.71 24.22 -24.23
CA GLY A 773 -47.33 24.16 -24.74
C GLY A 773 -46.29 24.38 -23.65
N LEU A 774 -46.55 25.31 -22.72
CA LEU A 774 -45.67 25.57 -21.59
C LEU A 774 -45.63 24.40 -20.61
N GLU A 775 -46.78 23.82 -20.29
CA GLU A 775 -46.91 22.64 -19.44
C GLU A 775 -46.16 21.46 -20.02
N SER A 776 -46.36 21.14 -21.30
CA SER A 776 -45.74 19.97 -21.91
C SER A 776 -44.22 20.09 -21.96
N PHE A 777 -43.71 21.31 -22.16
CA PHE A 777 -42.29 21.60 -22.05
C PHE A 777 -41.78 21.38 -20.62
N VAL A 778 -42.46 21.93 -19.61
CA VAL A 778 -42.02 21.80 -18.21
C VAL A 778 -42.09 20.36 -17.74
N VAL A 779 -43.16 19.63 -18.10
CA VAL A 779 -43.30 18.21 -17.77
C VAL A 779 -42.15 17.41 -18.37
N LEU A 780 -41.81 17.59 -19.66
CA LEU A 780 -40.68 16.91 -20.31
C LEU A 780 -39.34 17.14 -19.60
N THR A 781 -39.09 18.37 -19.15
CA THR A 781 -37.84 18.76 -18.51
C THR A 781 -37.80 18.36 -17.03
N ALA A 782 -38.96 18.15 -16.40
CA ALA A 782 -39.08 17.84 -14.98
C ALA A 782 -39.15 16.33 -14.65
N GLU A 783 -39.24 15.45 -15.66
CA GLU A 783 -39.31 13.99 -15.43
C GLU A 783 -38.03 13.48 -14.75
N VAL A 784 -38.22 12.67 -13.71
CA VAL A 784 -37.15 12.04 -12.91
C VAL A 784 -36.67 10.76 -13.59
N ASP A 785 -35.46 10.28 -13.28
CA ASP A 785 -34.98 8.99 -13.80
C ASP A 785 -35.88 7.86 -13.32
N GLY A 786 -36.25 6.99 -14.25
CA GLY A 786 -37.18 5.89 -13.98
C GLY A 786 -38.63 6.33 -13.71
N VAL A 787 -38.98 7.61 -13.88
CA VAL A 787 -40.37 8.08 -13.72
C VAL A 787 -40.80 8.94 -14.91
N MET A 788 -41.73 8.44 -15.71
CA MET A 788 -42.39 9.22 -16.76
C MET A 788 -43.58 9.97 -16.18
N PHE A 789 -43.71 11.26 -16.49
CA PHE A 789 -44.86 12.03 -16.04
C PHE A 789 -46.04 11.88 -17.00
N GLY A 790 -47.25 11.96 -16.43
CA GLY A 790 -48.48 11.96 -17.19
C GLY A 790 -48.51 13.10 -18.20
N ARG A 791 -49.06 12.84 -19.40
CA ARG A 791 -49.12 13.82 -20.50
C ARG A 791 -50.52 14.42 -20.71
N GLN A 792 -51.42 14.21 -19.76
CA GLN A 792 -52.81 14.59 -19.86
C GLN A 792 -53.12 15.66 -18.82
N ILE A 793 -53.63 16.80 -19.28
CA ILE A 793 -54.15 17.85 -18.42
C ILE A 793 -55.65 17.62 -18.26
N HIS A 794 -56.14 17.55 -17.02
CA HIS A 794 -57.56 17.34 -16.76
C HIS A 794 -58.37 18.56 -17.19
N LEU A 795 -59.58 18.33 -17.69
CA LEU A 795 -60.52 19.41 -18.02
C LEU A 795 -60.77 20.33 -16.82
N LEU A 796 -60.74 19.77 -15.61
CA LEU A 796 -60.89 20.52 -14.36
C LEU A 796 -59.78 21.55 -14.16
N SER A 797 -58.53 21.25 -14.52
CA SER A 797 -57.41 22.19 -14.46
C SER A 797 -57.55 23.34 -15.45
N PHE A 798 -58.07 23.08 -16.66
CA PHE A 798 -58.45 24.16 -17.59
C PHE A 798 -59.54 25.07 -17.00
N VAL A 799 -60.57 24.46 -16.39
CA VAL A 799 -61.68 25.19 -15.76
C VAL A 799 -61.17 26.00 -14.56
N LEU A 800 -60.35 25.42 -13.69
CA LEU A 800 -59.78 26.08 -12.53
C LEU A 800 -58.85 27.23 -12.94
N ALA A 801 -57.94 27.03 -13.88
CA ALA A 801 -57.06 28.10 -14.38
C ALA A 801 -57.88 29.28 -14.96
N PHE A 802 -58.93 28.98 -15.72
CA PHE A 802 -59.85 29.99 -16.26
C PHE A 802 -60.61 30.71 -15.14
N VAL A 803 -61.26 29.98 -14.24
CA VAL A 803 -62.06 30.52 -13.14
C VAL A 803 -61.18 31.36 -12.22
N LEU A 804 -60.00 30.88 -11.86
CA LEU A 804 -59.06 31.59 -10.98
C LEU A 804 -58.58 32.89 -11.64
N THR A 805 -58.29 32.88 -12.95
CA THR A 805 -58.00 34.10 -13.71
C THR A 805 -59.17 35.08 -13.67
N MET A 806 -60.41 34.59 -13.82
CA MET A 806 -61.61 35.42 -13.73
C MET A 806 -61.84 35.95 -12.32
N VAL A 807 -61.54 35.18 -11.28
CA VAL A 807 -61.61 35.59 -9.88
C VAL A 807 -60.59 36.69 -9.60
N PHE A 808 -59.34 36.57 -10.06
CA PHE A 808 -58.36 37.65 -9.92
C PHE A 808 -58.74 38.89 -10.72
N THR A 809 -59.33 38.72 -11.89
CA THR A 809 -59.88 39.82 -12.69
C THR A 809 -60.97 40.55 -11.91
N TRP A 810 -61.90 39.81 -11.31
CA TRP A 810 -62.97 40.36 -10.50
C TRP A 810 -62.43 41.04 -9.22
N ALA A 811 -61.49 40.41 -8.52
CA ALA A 811 -60.82 40.98 -7.34
C ALA A 811 -60.10 42.29 -7.67
N SER A 812 -59.40 42.35 -8.81
CA SER A 812 -58.75 43.55 -9.32
C SER A 812 -59.76 44.67 -9.62
N MET A 813 -60.89 44.34 -10.27
CA MET A 813 -61.98 45.30 -10.50
C MET A 813 -62.57 45.82 -9.19
N LEU A 814 -62.79 44.94 -8.20
CA LEU A 814 -63.28 45.32 -6.87
C LEU A 814 -62.32 46.29 -6.19
N ALA A 815 -61.02 46.00 -6.20
CA ALA A 815 -59.98 46.88 -5.66
C ALA A 815 -59.97 48.26 -6.34
N MET A 816 -60.39 48.35 -7.60
CA MET A 816 -60.44 49.60 -8.37
C MET A 816 -61.78 50.35 -8.33
N LYS A 817 -62.85 49.78 -7.75
CA LYS A 817 -64.13 50.48 -7.54
C LYS A 817 -63.99 51.84 -6.81
N PRO A 818 -63.22 51.96 -5.71
CA PRO A 818 -63.07 53.23 -5.01
C PRO A 818 -62.46 54.32 -5.90
N LYS A 819 -61.55 53.93 -6.81
CA LYS A 819 -60.91 54.87 -7.74
C LYS A 819 -61.94 55.45 -8.71
N ILE A 820 -62.81 54.62 -9.30
CA ILE A 820 -63.90 55.09 -10.18
C ILE A 820 -64.83 56.04 -9.42
N ALA A 821 -65.19 55.70 -8.18
CA ALA A 821 -66.08 56.53 -7.35
C ALA A 821 -65.50 57.93 -7.10
N ARG A 822 -64.20 58.02 -6.82
CA ARG A 822 -63.47 59.27 -6.51
C ARG A 822 -63.12 60.14 -7.72
N ILE A 823 -63.42 59.72 -8.96
CA ILE A 823 -63.21 60.58 -10.15
C ILE A 823 -64.08 61.83 -10.03
N ASP A 824 -63.42 62.99 -9.95
CA ASP A 824 -64.02 64.32 -9.89
C ASP A 824 -64.62 64.69 -11.26
N MET A 825 -65.91 65.04 -11.25
CA MET A 825 -66.68 65.36 -12.45
C MET A 825 -66.26 66.72 -13.04
N VAL A 826 -65.90 67.68 -12.20
CA VAL A 826 -65.56 69.05 -12.58
C VAL A 826 -64.14 69.10 -13.12
N GLU A 827 -63.18 68.49 -12.42
CA GLU A 827 -61.77 68.49 -12.83
C GLU A 827 -61.55 67.72 -14.12
N SER A 828 -62.22 66.57 -14.29
CA SER A 828 -62.09 65.73 -15.49
C SER A 828 -62.70 66.36 -16.75
N LEU A 829 -63.62 67.33 -16.60
CA LEU A 829 -64.21 68.08 -17.71
C LEU A 829 -63.49 69.41 -17.98
N LYS A 830 -62.83 70.00 -16.96
CA LYS A 830 -62.02 71.23 -17.05
C LYS A 830 -60.69 71.08 -17.77
N SER A 831 -60.21 69.87 -18.03
CA SER A 831 -58.91 69.60 -18.67
C SER A 831 -58.78 70.09 -20.13
N ASN A 832 -59.62 71.03 -20.56
CA ASN A 832 -59.82 71.48 -21.93
C ASN A 832 -60.25 72.96 -22.03
N GLU A 833 -60.10 73.76 -20.96
CA GLU A 833 -59.94 75.20 -21.10
C GLU A 833 -58.48 75.59 -20.88
#